data_AF-A0A4R1RY30-F1
#
_entry.id   AF-A0A4R1RY30-F1
#
_cell.length_a   1.000
_cell.length_b   1.000
_cell.length_c   1.000
_cell.angle_alpha   90.00
_cell.angle_beta   90.00
_cell.angle_gamma   90.00
#
_symmetry.space_group_name_H-M   'P 1'
#
loop_
_entity.id
_entity.type
_entity.pdbx_description
1 polymer ?
#
loop_
_entity_poly.entity_id
_entity_poly.type
_entity_poly.pdbx_seq_one_letter_code
_entity_poly.pdbx_strand_id
1 'polypeptide(L)'
;MQYQKDAIPNRNLLTECRAMNRDWSTTARSWVGNSLQIVGQLLLAFFLVRFPVPGGIFPAGAAVLLAANRRKTFEFWALAAGTAAGLFTVYGPLMAWLSMAAFLIWFAATGFFLKKRTSLPLVTSFTIWAVLRIGITTLVGPTLQLYGLAALELLATYLLAIVFGYALKFLENPLKAYSKSSLSALVIMVLMALGGLGDLALLTVKLQDLAAVLLLLAVSYLGGGGAGAVLGLSLAIIQGLTGGGLVTLVTLYGISGLLGGVLKDLGRWGTAAGSALGWFFAMGQLHFQLTVGPQVLPWGIGMVAFLCIPRRYLSQVSNYLPNPESASYSREERQKLREVVMGRLDDLASIFEELAKSFNNGETAAVAEQKPDLYSLLDRVCSKNCQHCTGYELCWRENFYSTYREIFDLLALAELYGEVNSGHLKGKLAKTCFQQFKLLTTINHLFERCQTEYQWQKKLEEGKYFLANQLQGMADIICSLAKEISTDTSFRSEVEEHLKLGFNRIGMSIKDIAVVSMGGERLEIKIRQRSCDRKHECGGLAAPLISKLLGTEYMVWERKCSLENGQCSYCLSPVRRYAVKTNVSKLSKSGNEPSGDSHSLQELKDGHFAVILSDGMGSGEKASEESQTTVAILDKLLESGINSDFAVKMVNSVLLLRSPDESFATVDLVLVDLFDGRAEFIKIGAGSSYIKRGREVISIQSTSLPAGILNTVDAERTEIHLQPGDMIILATDGIIDSKPNQAGKEDWVVRALRQVEVVGPEALGDYLLSLAKINQDGALKDDMTVVVLQFVEREAE
;
A
#
# COMPACT_ATOMS: atom_id res chain seq x y z
N MET A 1 37.00 43.73 -49.13
CA MET A 1 37.77 43.64 -47.87
C MET A 1 36.99 42.69 -46.96
N GLN A 2 37.11 41.36 -46.97
CA GLN A 2 38.27 40.45 -46.88
C GLN A 2 39.03 40.61 -45.56
N TYR A 3 39.20 39.48 -44.82
CA TYR A 3 39.65 39.26 -43.43
C TYR A 3 38.50 39.24 -42.40
N GLN A 4 38.22 38.20 -41.60
CA GLN A 4 38.92 36.99 -41.15
C GLN A 4 37.95 35.79 -41.05
N LYS A 5 38.34 34.66 -41.65
CA LYS A 5 37.93 33.30 -41.26
C LYS A 5 39.14 32.63 -40.60
N ASP A 6 38.86 31.65 -39.76
CA ASP A 6 39.78 30.67 -39.15
C ASP A 6 40.29 30.96 -37.73
N ALA A 7 39.53 30.51 -36.74
CA ALA A 7 40.03 29.93 -35.49
C ALA A 7 38.89 29.18 -34.76
N ILE A 8 38.64 27.92 -35.12
CA ILE A 8 37.85 26.99 -34.30
C ILE A 8 38.85 26.26 -33.39
N PRO A 9 38.81 26.41 -32.04
CA PRO A 9 39.60 25.56 -31.18
C PRO A 9 38.95 24.17 -31.12
N ASN A 10 39.78 23.17 -31.41
CA ASN A 10 39.45 21.75 -31.45
C ASN A 10 38.76 21.29 -30.15
N ARG A 11 37.43 21.13 -30.17
CA ARG A 11 36.60 20.75 -29.01
C ARG A 11 36.93 19.34 -28.48
N ASN A 12 37.64 18.53 -29.27
CA ASN A 12 38.00 17.14 -28.94
C ASN A 12 39.14 17.00 -27.92
N LEU A 13 40.11 17.94 -27.88
CA LEU A 13 41.25 17.87 -26.96
C LEU A 13 40.87 18.24 -25.51
N LEU A 14 39.93 19.17 -25.32
CA LEU A 14 39.42 19.53 -23.99
C LEU A 14 38.48 18.48 -23.40
N THR A 15 37.78 17.70 -24.24
CA THR A 15 36.99 16.55 -23.81
C THR A 15 37.86 15.35 -23.47
N GLU A 16 38.95 15.10 -24.21
CA GLU A 16 39.92 14.05 -23.86
C GLU A 16 40.68 14.37 -22.57
N CYS A 17 41.15 15.62 -22.37
CA CYS A 17 41.76 16.01 -21.09
C CYS A 17 40.77 15.96 -19.91
N ARG A 18 39.47 16.27 -20.11
CA ARG A 18 38.44 16.12 -19.05
C ARG A 18 38.05 14.67 -18.81
N ALA A 19 38.03 13.82 -19.83
CA ALA A 19 37.82 12.37 -19.67
C ALA A 19 39.00 11.75 -18.91
N MET A 20 40.24 12.11 -19.25
CA MET A 20 41.45 11.63 -18.57
C MET A 20 41.52 12.13 -17.12
N ASN A 21 41.17 13.38 -16.83
CA ASN A 21 41.17 13.91 -15.45
C ASN A 21 39.99 13.38 -14.61
N ARG A 22 38.85 13.04 -15.25
CA ARG A 22 37.71 12.40 -14.59
C ARG A 22 37.99 10.93 -14.31
N ASP A 23 38.64 10.22 -15.23
CA ASP A 23 39.17 8.86 -15.03
C ASP A 23 40.23 8.83 -13.94
N TRP A 24 41.16 9.80 -13.88
CA TRP A 24 42.12 9.92 -12.77
C TRP A 24 41.43 10.21 -11.43
N SER A 25 40.35 11.00 -11.39
CA SER A 25 39.62 11.29 -10.14
C SER A 25 38.72 10.16 -9.65
N THR A 26 38.13 9.37 -10.56
CA THR A 26 37.33 8.18 -10.25
C THR A 26 38.21 6.97 -9.96
N THR A 27 39.33 6.81 -10.67
CA THR A 27 40.37 5.84 -10.32
C THR A 27 41.11 6.23 -9.06
N ALA A 28 41.36 7.52 -8.77
CA ALA A 28 41.93 7.94 -7.50
C ALA A 28 40.93 7.78 -6.34
N ARG A 29 39.62 8.01 -6.52
CA ARG A 29 38.62 7.72 -5.47
C ARG A 29 38.39 6.22 -5.28
N SER A 30 38.44 5.43 -6.34
CA SER A 30 38.37 3.96 -6.23
C SER A 30 39.68 3.37 -5.68
N TRP A 31 40.84 3.97 -5.99
CA TRP A 31 42.14 3.65 -5.38
C TRP A 31 42.19 4.04 -3.92
N VAL A 32 41.75 5.24 -3.56
CA VAL A 32 41.70 5.71 -2.17
C VAL A 32 40.70 4.86 -1.39
N GLY A 33 39.52 4.58 -1.95
CA GLY A 33 38.53 3.68 -1.34
C GLY A 33 39.04 2.24 -1.15
N ASN A 34 39.64 1.65 -2.19
CA ASN A 34 40.25 0.32 -2.11
C ASN A 34 41.43 0.32 -1.13
N SER A 35 42.31 1.33 -1.17
CA SER A 35 43.47 1.45 -0.28
C SER A 35 43.05 1.57 1.19
N LEU A 36 41.99 2.32 1.48
CA LEU A 36 41.44 2.47 2.83
C LEU A 36 40.82 1.15 3.32
N GLN A 37 40.15 0.42 2.42
CA GLN A 37 39.61 -0.91 2.71
C GLN A 37 40.73 -1.94 2.94
N ILE A 38 41.81 -1.89 2.18
CA ILE A 38 42.99 -2.76 2.31
C ILE A 38 43.70 -2.49 3.65
N VAL A 39 43.95 -1.22 3.97
CA VAL A 39 44.54 -0.82 5.25
C VAL A 39 43.64 -1.23 6.41
N GLY A 40 42.33 -1.06 6.28
CA GLY A 40 41.35 -1.50 7.27
C GLY A 40 41.36 -3.02 7.48
N GLN A 41 41.42 -3.82 6.41
CA GLN A 41 41.53 -5.27 6.49
C GLN A 41 42.85 -5.73 7.12
N LEU A 42 43.97 -5.07 6.79
CA LEU A 42 45.28 -5.35 7.36
C LEU A 42 45.28 -5.09 8.88
N LEU A 43 44.79 -3.92 9.31
CA LEU A 43 44.66 -3.58 10.74
C LEU A 43 43.73 -4.53 11.48
N LEU A 44 42.59 -4.89 10.88
CA LEU A 44 41.64 -5.83 11.45
C LEU A 44 42.30 -7.20 11.70
N ALA A 45 42.99 -7.75 10.70
CA ALA A 45 43.70 -9.03 10.82
C ALA A 45 44.85 -8.97 11.84
N PHE A 46 45.59 -7.86 11.88
CA PHE A 46 46.66 -7.63 12.84
C PHE A 46 46.16 -7.70 14.28
N PHE A 47 45.07 -7.00 14.61
CA PHE A 47 44.53 -7.01 15.96
C PHE A 47 43.82 -8.31 16.30
N LEU A 48 43.14 -8.96 15.35
CA LEU A 48 42.49 -10.25 15.61
C LEU A 48 43.49 -11.34 16.04
N VAL A 49 44.67 -11.40 15.43
CA VAL A 49 45.73 -12.36 15.83
C VAL A 49 46.19 -12.15 17.26
N ARG A 50 46.18 -10.91 17.75
CA ARG A 50 46.69 -10.57 19.08
C ARG A 50 45.73 -10.90 20.22
N PHE A 51 44.51 -11.33 19.92
CA PHE A 51 43.52 -11.64 20.93
C PHE A 51 43.87 -12.96 21.68
N PRO A 52 44.21 -12.90 22.98
CA PRO A 52 44.57 -14.09 23.74
C PRO A 52 43.32 -14.82 24.24
N VAL A 53 43.31 -16.14 24.09
CA VAL A 53 42.34 -17.04 24.71
C VAL A 53 43.01 -17.74 25.91
N PRO A 54 42.27 -18.08 26.99
CA PRO A 54 42.82 -18.79 28.14
C PRO A 54 43.68 -20.00 27.73
N GLY A 55 44.85 -20.14 28.35
CA GLY A 55 45.85 -21.15 27.96
C GLY A 55 46.91 -20.66 26.96
N GLY A 56 46.94 -19.36 26.61
CA GLY A 56 47.97 -18.77 25.75
C GLY A 56 47.81 -19.09 24.26
N ILE A 57 46.56 -19.28 23.82
CA ILE A 57 46.20 -19.70 22.47
C ILE A 57 45.65 -18.51 21.67
N PHE A 58 45.96 -18.45 20.37
CA PHE A 58 45.59 -17.33 19.48
C PHE A 58 44.85 -17.80 18.20
N PRO A 59 43.59 -18.29 18.32
CA PRO A 59 42.88 -18.96 17.22
C PRO A 59 42.33 -18.01 16.14
N ALA A 60 42.12 -16.73 16.47
CA ALA A 60 41.41 -15.78 15.62
C ALA A 60 42.16 -15.47 14.30
N GLY A 61 43.50 -15.49 14.31
CA GLY A 61 44.31 -15.31 13.10
C GLY A 61 44.04 -16.34 12.02
N ALA A 62 44.16 -17.62 12.39
CA ALA A 62 43.89 -18.74 11.50
C ALA A 62 42.42 -18.77 11.06
N ALA A 63 41.50 -18.42 11.96
CA ALA A 63 40.07 -18.38 11.67
C ALA A 63 39.71 -17.37 10.57
N VAL A 64 40.30 -16.17 10.60
CA VAL A 64 40.06 -15.13 9.57
C VAL A 64 40.57 -15.59 8.20
N LEU A 65 41.75 -16.21 8.14
CA LEU A 65 42.31 -16.70 6.87
C LEU A 65 41.51 -17.85 6.28
N LEU A 66 41.05 -18.79 7.12
CA LEU A 66 40.15 -19.87 6.72
C LEU A 66 38.82 -19.32 6.19
N ALA A 67 38.26 -18.31 6.85
CA ALA A 67 37.03 -17.65 6.42
C ALA A 67 37.21 -16.84 5.11
N ALA A 68 38.37 -16.21 4.94
CA ALA A 68 38.71 -15.37 3.78
C ALA A 68 39.14 -16.15 2.53
N ASN A 69 39.33 -17.47 2.62
CA ASN A 69 39.76 -18.32 1.49
C ASN A 69 38.81 -18.28 0.27
N ARG A 70 37.59 -17.75 0.45
CA ARG A 70 36.59 -17.55 -0.61
C ARG A 70 36.70 -16.21 -1.34
N ARG A 71 37.64 -15.32 -0.95
CA ARG A 71 37.77 -13.95 -1.47
C ARG A 71 38.70 -13.82 -2.66
N LYS A 72 38.67 -12.65 -3.31
CA LYS A 72 39.63 -12.24 -4.34
C LYS A 72 41.06 -12.32 -3.80
N THR A 73 42.00 -12.67 -4.67
CA THR A 73 43.44 -12.85 -4.36
C THR A 73 44.02 -11.69 -3.55
N PHE A 74 43.69 -10.44 -3.90
CA PHE A 74 44.31 -9.27 -3.29
C PHE A 74 43.88 -9.02 -1.83
N GLU A 75 42.58 -9.15 -1.52
CA GLU A 75 42.07 -8.97 -0.15
C GLU A 75 42.58 -10.06 0.80
N PHE A 76 42.72 -11.28 0.29
CA PHE A 76 43.31 -12.38 1.04
C PHE A 76 44.76 -12.07 1.44
N TRP A 77 45.57 -11.53 0.53
CA TRP A 77 46.96 -11.17 0.84
C TRP A 77 47.07 -10.03 1.85
N ALA A 78 46.14 -9.07 1.86
CA ALA A 78 46.10 -8.01 2.87
C ALA A 78 45.81 -8.58 4.27
N LEU A 79 44.85 -9.50 4.38
CA LEU A 79 44.56 -10.21 5.63
C LEU A 79 45.75 -11.08 6.06
N ALA A 80 46.37 -11.82 5.13
CA ALA A 80 47.55 -12.64 5.40
C ALA A 80 48.74 -11.82 5.91
N ALA A 81 49.03 -10.68 5.29
CA ALA A 81 50.09 -9.77 5.73
C ALA A 81 49.82 -9.22 7.14
N GLY A 82 48.57 -8.81 7.41
CA GLY A 82 48.16 -8.38 8.75
C GLY A 82 48.31 -9.48 9.79
N THR A 83 47.90 -10.71 9.45
CA THR A 83 48.05 -11.85 10.38
C THR A 83 49.52 -12.20 10.65
N ALA A 84 50.38 -12.16 9.64
CA ALA A 84 51.80 -12.42 9.79
C ALA A 84 52.46 -11.39 10.72
N ALA A 85 52.19 -10.10 10.49
CA ALA A 85 52.68 -9.02 11.35
C ALA A 85 52.22 -9.19 12.80
N GLY A 86 50.97 -9.62 13.02
CA GLY A 86 50.46 -9.91 14.37
C GLY A 86 51.17 -11.08 15.05
N LEU A 87 51.45 -12.17 14.31
CA LEU A 87 52.10 -13.36 14.87
C LEU A 87 53.51 -13.05 15.40
N PHE A 88 54.27 -12.19 14.72
CA PHE A 88 55.60 -11.76 15.18
C PHE A 88 55.57 -10.94 16.47
N THR A 89 54.45 -10.28 16.78
CA THR A 89 54.31 -9.51 18.02
C THR A 89 53.94 -10.37 19.22
N VAL A 90 53.34 -11.55 18.99
CA VAL A 90 52.78 -12.42 20.03
C VAL A 90 53.68 -13.62 20.30
N TYR A 91 54.17 -14.27 19.24
CA TYR A 91 55.03 -15.43 19.32
C TYR A 91 56.51 -15.05 19.24
N GLY A 92 57.37 -15.80 19.92
CA GLY A 92 58.82 -15.69 19.72
C GLY A 92 59.22 -16.01 18.27
N PRO A 93 60.39 -15.53 17.81
CA PRO A 93 60.77 -15.53 16.39
C PRO A 93 60.69 -16.93 15.76
N LEU A 94 61.12 -17.97 16.47
CA LEU A 94 61.06 -19.36 16.00
C LEU A 94 59.62 -19.84 15.74
N MET A 95 58.69 -19.57 16.66
CA MET A 95 57.29 -19.99 16.54
C MET A 95 56.53 -19.17 15.48
N ALA A 96 56.86 -17.89 15.35
CA ALA A 96 56.33 -17.03 14.28
C ALA A 96 56.77 -17.55 12.89
N TRP A 97 58.03 -17.95 12.73
CA TRP A 97 58.53 -18.54 11.49
C TRP A 97 57.86 -19.88 11.16
N LEU A 98 57.72 -20.78 12.15
CA LEU A 98 57.06 -22.08 11.97
C LEU A 98 55.58 -21.94 11.60
N SER A 99 54.85 -21.05 12.26
CA SER A 99 53.44 -20.78 11.94
C SER A 99 53.28 -20.13 10.57
N MET A 100 54.18 -19.21 10.19
CA MET A 100 54.16 -18.60 8.86
C MET A 100 54.49 -19.60 7.75
N ALA A 101 55.45 -20.50 7.98
CA ALA A 101 55.74 -21.60 7.06
C ALA A 101 54.51 -22.52 6.89
N ALA A 102 53.82 -22.86 7.98
CA ALA A 102 52.57 -23.62 7.92
C ALA A 102 51.46 -22.88 7.16
N PHE A 103 51.31 -21.56 7.31
CA PHE A 103 50.36 -20.78 6.52
C PHE A 103 50.69 -20.78 5.02
N LEU A 104 51.97 -20.68 4.65
CA LEU A 104 52.41 -20.76 3.26
C LEU A 104 52.17 -22.15 2.66
N ILE A 105 52.46 -23.21 3.42
CA ILE A 105 52.18 -24.60 3.01
C ILE A 105 50.68 -24.83 2.88
N TRP A 106 49.87 -24.33 3.83
CA TRP A 106 48.41 -24.39 3.76
C TRP A 106 47.87 -23.65 2.53
N PHE A 107 48.39 -22.46 2.22
CA PHE A 107 48.01 -21.68 1.04
C PHE A 107 48.40 -22.40 -0.26
N ALA A 108 49.61 -22.97 -0.34
CA ALA A 108 50.06 -23.74 -1.49
C ALA A 108 49.25 -25.04 -1.66
N ALA A 109 48.96 -25.76 -0.58
CA ALA A 109 48.19 -27.00 -0.59
C ALA A 109 46.73 -26.76 -1.02
N THR A 110 46.09 -25.71 -0.51
CA THR A 110 44.73 -25.33 -0.93
C THR A 110 44.68 -24.91 -2.40
N GLY A 111 45.74 -24.27 -2.92
CA GLY A 111 45.86 -23.92 -4.34
C GLY A 111 46.19 -25.11 -5.27
N PHE A 112 46.99 -26.07 -4.80
CA PHE A 112 47.42 -27.24 -5.57
C PHE A 112 46.36 -28.35 -5.62
N PHE A 113 45.77 -28.70 -4.48
CA PHE A 113 44.79 -29.80 -4.40
C PHE A 113 43.43 -29.46 -4.99
N LEU A 114 43.07 -28.17 -5.14
CA LEU A 114 41.73 -27.76 -5.55
C LEU A 114 41.77 -26.76 -6.71
N LYS A 115 41.86 -27.32 -7.93
CA LYS A 115 41.96 -26.64 -9.24
C LYS A 115 40.81 -25.66 -9.57
N LYS A 116 39.76 -25.60 -8.74
CA LYS A 116 38.59 -24.70 -8.88
C LYS A 116 38.37 -23.93 -7.58
N ARG A 117 38.79 -22.65 -7.58
CA ARG A 117 38.88 -21.76 -6.40
C ARG A 117 37.52 -21.33 -5.81
N THR A 118 36.40 -21.59 -6.50
CA THR A 118 35.12 -20.93 -6.22
C THR A 118 34.20 -21.67 -5.24
N SER A 119 34.52 -22.88 -4.77
CA SER A 119 33.63 -23.65 -3.89
C SER A 119 34.36 -24.58 -2.92
N LEU A 120 35.42 -24.11 -2.25
CA LEU A 120 36.02 -24.89 -1.16
C LEU A 120 35.02 -24.98 0.02
N PRO A 121 34.65 -26.19 0.49
CA PRO A 121 33.97 -26.34 1.76
C PRO A 121 34.97 -26.05 2.89
N LEU A 122 34.56 -25.19 3.83
CA LEU A 122 35.35 -24.76 5.00
C LEU A 122 36.04 -25.94 5.71
N VAL A 123 35.38 -27.10 5.72
CA VAL A 123 35.86 -28.38 6.27
C VAL A 123 37.19 -28.83 5.67
N THR A 124 37.33 -28.84 4.34
CA THR A 124 38.58 -29.26 3.67
C THR A 124 39.74 -28.30 3.92
N SER A 125 39.45 -27.02 4.00
CA SER A 125 40.45 -26.00 4.34
C SER A 125 40.93 -26.15 5.79
N PHE A 126 40.02 -26.51 6.69
CA PHE A 126 40.30 -26.73 8.10
C PHE A 126 41.10 -28.02 8.35
N THR A 127 40.80 -29.12 7.66
CA THR A 127 41.55 -30.38 7.84
C THR A 127 43.02 -30.23 7.49
N ILE A 128 43.35 -29.50 6.41
CA ILE A 128 44.75 -29.20 6.05
C ILE A 128 45.43 -28.37 7.14
N TRP A 129 44.74 -27.35 7.67
CA TRP A 129 45.27 -26.53 8.77
C TRP A 129 45.48 -27.35 10.06
N ALA A 130 44.54 -28.24 10.39
CA ALA A 130 44.62 -29.10 11.56
C ALA A 130 45.83 -30.03 11.52
N VAL A 131 46.11 -30.66 10.37
CA VAL A 131 47.29 -31.51 10.17
C VAL A 131 48.58 -30.71 10.38
N LEU A 132 48.66 -29.50 9.81
CA LEU A 132 49.82 -28.64 9.95
C LEU A 132 50.03 -28.16 11.39
N ARG A 133 48.96 -27.79 12.10
CA ARG A 133 49.04 -27.35 13.50
C ARG A 133 49.49 -28.49 14.42
N ILE A 134 48.96 -29.69 14.22
CA ILE A 134 49.38 -30.90 14.96
C ILE A 134 50.86 -31.22 14.65
N GLY A 135 51.28 -31.10 13.39
CA GLY A 135 52.68 -31.27 12.99
C GLY A 135 53.63 -30.23 13.63
N ILE A 136 53.19 -28.99 13.84
CA ILE A 136 53.98 -28.02 14.61
C ILE A 136 54.10 -28.48 16.07
N THR A 137 53.02 -28.97 16.68
CA THR A 137 53.08 -29.42 18.08
C THR A 137 53.97 -30.64 18.30
N THR A 138 54.03 -31.57 17.34
CA THR A 138 54.91 -32.73 17.41
C THR A 138 56.39 -32.31 17.33
N LEU A 139 56.70 -31.29 16.53
CA LEU A 139 58.05 -30.77 16.31
C LEU A 139 58.59 -29.94 17.48
N VAL A 140 57.71 -29.24 18.19
CA VAL A 140 58.05 -28.43 19.37
C VAL A 140 58.29 -29.31 20.61
N GLY A 141 57.58 -30.43 20.72
CA GLY A 141 57.74 -31.38 21.82
C GLY A 141 56.43 -32.15 22.07
N PRO A 142 56.40 -33.49 21.93
CA PRO A 142 55.17 -34.27 22.02
C PRO A 142 54.74 -34.49 23.47
N THR A 143 54.25 -33.45 24.14
CA THR A 143 53.64 -33.57 25.47
C THR A 143 52.13 -33.59 25.38
N LEU A 144 51.48 -34.37 26.26
CA LEU A 144 50.01 -34.48 26.29
C LEU A 144 49.33 -33.12 26.49
N GLN A 145 49.96 -32.21 27.25
CA GLN A 145 49.47 -30.85 27.49
C GLN A 145 49.46 -30.00 26.21
N LEU A 146 50.50 -30.08 25.37
CA LEU A 146 50.57 -29.32 24.12
C LEU A 146 49.56 -29.82 23.08
N TYR A 147 49.30 -31.13 23.01
CA TYR A 147 48.23 -31.67 22.17
C TYR A 147 46.84 -31.22 22.66
N GLY A 148 46.62 -31.17 23.97
CA GLY A 148 45.38 -30.66 24.55
C GLY A 148 45.12 -29.20 24.18
N LEU A 149 46.13 -28.34 24.30
CA LEU A 149 46.04 -26.92 23.90
C LEU A 149 45.82 -26.76 22.40
N ALA A 150 46.50 -27.55 21.57
CA ALA A 150 46.31 -27.52 20.11
C ALA A 150 44.90 -27.99 19.70
N ALA A 151 44.32 -28.98 20.38
CA ALA A 151 42.95 -29.42 20.14
C ALA A 151 41.94 -28.31 20.46
N LEU A 152 42.12 -27.62 21.60
CA LEU A 152 41.31 -26.45 21.97
C LEU A 152 41.44 -25.31 20.97
N GLU A 153 42.66 -25.03 20.50
CA GLU A 153 42.94 -24.04 19.47
C GLU A 153 42.22 -24.35 18.16
N LEU A 154 42.28 -25.61 17.70
CA LEU A 154 41.63 -26.04 16.48
C LEU A 154 40.10 -25.96 16.58
N LEU A 155 39.52 -26.35 17.72
CA LEU A 155 38.09 -26.21 17.98
C LEU A 155 37.65 -24.74 17.91
N ALA A 156 38.37 -23.86 18.61
CA ALA A 156 38.09 -22.42 18.60
C ALA A 156 38.26 -21.82 17.20
N THR A 157 39.31 -22.22 16.48
CA THR A 157 39.60 -21.77 15.11
C THR A 157 38.45 -22.12 14.16
N TYR A 158 37.90 -23.34 14.25
CA TYR A 158 36.79 -23.78 13.39
C TYR A 158 35.51 -22.98 13.66
N LEU A 159 35.13 -22.83 14.94
CA LEU A 159 33.94 -22.07 15.35
C LEU A 159 34.03 -20.60 14.92
N LEU A 160 35.18 -19.97 15.17
CA LEU A 160 35.42 -18.59 14.76
C LEU A 160 35.45 -18.42 13.24
N ALA A 161 35.95 -19.40 12.48
CA ALA A 161 35.95 -19.32 11.02
C ALA A 161 34.51 -19.30 10.44
N ILE A 162 33.56 -19.99 11.07
CA ILE A 162 32.14 -19.93 10.69
C ILE A 162 31.58 -18.52 10.96
N VAL A 163 31.80 -18.00 12.18
CA VAL A 163 31.32 -16.67 12.59
C VAL A 163 31.92 -15.58 11.70
N PHE A 164 33.24 -15.58 11.53
CA PHE A 164 33.94 -14.63 10.67
C PHE A 164 33.54 -14.77 9.21
N GLY A 165 33.18 -15.96 8.73
CA GLY A 165 32.61 -16.16 7.40
C GLY A 165 31.31 -15.37 7.19
N TYR A 166 30.43 -15.28 8.19
CA TYR A 166 29.22 -14.45 8.12
C TYR A 166 29.54 -12.96 8.15
N ALA A 167 30.45 -12.54 9.04
CA ALA A 167 30.87 -11.15 9.17
C ALA A 167 31.59 -10.63 7.90
N LEU A 168 32.47 -11.42 7.30
CA LEU A 168 33.16 -11.09 6.06
C LEU A 168 32.20 -10.99 4.87
N LYS A 169 31.19 -11.87 4.77
CA LYS A 169 30.14 -11.75 3.74
C LYS A 169 29.33 -10.46 3.89
N PHE A 170 29.04 -10.06 5.13
CA PHE A 170 28.37 -8.80 5.43
C PHE A 170 29.21 -7.58 5.02
N LEU A 171 30.53 -7.62 5.27
CA LEU A 171 31.44 -6.53 4.91
C LEU A 171 31.59 -6.35 3.38
N GLU A 172 31.42 -7.42 2.60
CA GLU A 172 31.44 -7.37 1.13
C GLU A 172 30.15 -6.78 0.54
N ASN A 173 28.99 -7.20 1.05
CA ASN A 173 27.69 -6.83 0.51
C ASN A 173 26.66 -6.61 1.63
N PRO A 174 26.70 -5.47 2.34
CA PRO A 174 25.86 -5.23 3.52
C PRO A 174 24.36 -5.24 3.18
N LEU A 175 24.00 -4.90 1.93
CA LEU A 175 22.61 -4.86 1.46
C LEU A 175 22.05 -6.23 1.07
N LYS A 176 22.90 -7.19 0.65
CA LYS A 176 22.47 -8.50 0.12
C LYS A 176 22.59 -9.62 1.16
N ALA A 177 23.50 -9.48 2.11
CA ALA A 177 23.78 -10.47 3.14
C ALA A 177 23.13 -10.12 4.50
N TYR A 178 22.18 -9.18 4.52
CA TYR A 178 21.54 -8.74 5.77
C TYR A 178 20.72 -9.88 6.39
N SER A 179 21.27 -10.44 7.46
CA SER A 179 20.57 -11.33 8.38
C SER A 179 20.95 -10.97 9.81
N LYS A 180 20.04 -11.14 10.78
CA LYS A 180 20.32 -10.88 12.21
C LYS A 180 21.59 -11.61 12.69
N SER A 181 21.89 -12.79 12.14
CA SER A 181 23.10 -13.57 12.43
C SER A 181 24.40 -12.97 11.84
N SER A 182 24.31 -12.23 10.75
CA SER A 182 25.48 -11.58 10.12
C SER A 182 25.94 -10.35 10.89
N LEU A 183 25.00 -9.62 11.49
CA LEU A 183 25.28 -8.43 12.31
C LEU A 183 25.90 -8.83 13.65
N SER A 184 25.37 -9.85 14.32
CA SER A 184 25.98 -10.37 15.55
C SER A 184 27.39 -10.90 15.32
N ALA A 185 27.62 -11.57 14.19
CA ALA A 185 28.96 -12.03 13.80
C ALA A 185 29.95 -10.88 13.59
N LEU A 186 29.51 -9.78 12.95
CA LEU A 186 30.34 -8.58 12.76
C LEU A 186 30.69 -7.94 14.12
N VAL A 187 29.72 -7.83 15.02
CA VAL A 187 29.93 -7.28 16.37
C VAL A 187 30.98 -8.11 17.12
N ILE A 188 30.87 -9.45 17.10
CA ILE A 188 31.86 -10.33 17.72
C ILE A 188 33.26 -10.12 17.13
N MET A 189 33.38 -10.00 15.81
CA MET A 189 34.66 -9.75 15.14
C MET A 189 35.29 -8.41 15.55
N VAL A 190 34.50 -7.34 15.61
CA VAL A 190 34.99 -6.02 16.03
C VAL A 190 35.42 -6.03 17.50
N LEU A 191 34.63 -6.67 18.38
CA LEU A 191 34.96 -6.75 19.79
C LEU A 191 36.23 -7.58 20.04
N MET A 192 36.43 -8.68 19.31
CA MET A 192 37.67 -9.47 19.38
C MET A 192 38.89 -8.68 18.87
N ALA A 193 38.72 -7.91 17.80
CA ALA A 193 39.79 -7.02 17.32
C ALA A 193 40.14 -5.94 18.35
N LEU A 194 39.15 -5.37 19.05
CA LEU A 194 39.39 -4.46 20.16
C LEU A 194 40.13 -5.14 21.32
N GLY A 195 39.83 -6.41 21.59
CA GLY A 195 40.54 -7.21 22.59
C GLY A 195 42.04 -7.38 22.30
N GLY A 196 42.42 -7.42 21.03
CA GLY A 196 43.82 -7.51 20.58
C GLY A 196 44.66 -6.23 20.77
N LEU A 197 44.06 -5.14 21.25
CA LEU A 197 44.77 -3.90 21.61
C LEU A 197 45.42 -3.95 23.00
N GLY A 198 45.23 -5.03 23.77
CA GLY A 198 45.50 -5.07 25.21
C GLY A 198 46.93 -4.75 25.64
N ASP A 199 47.96 -5.15 24.89
CA ASP A 199 49.35 -4.89 25.29
C ASP A 199 49.86 -3.50 24.84
N LEU A 200 49.05 -2.72 24.11
CA LEU A 200 49.41 -1.37 23.69
C LEU A 200 48.99 -0.36 24.77
N ALA A 201 49.97 0.06 25.57
CA ALA A 201 49.82 1.14 26.54
C ALA A 201 50.55 2.40 26.04
N LEU A 202 49.88 3.55 26.12
CA LEU A 202 50.47 4.86 25.88
C LEU A 202 50.64 5.54 27.24
N LEU A 203 51.88 5.69 27.69
CA LEU A 203 52.25 6.11 29.06
C LEU A 203 51.67 5.16 30.13
N THR A 204 50.49 5.47 30.67
CA THR A 204 49.76 4.73 31.71
C THR A 204 48.36 4.29 31.27
N VAL A 205 47.93 4.65 30.05
CA VAL A 205 46.59 4.38 29.53
C VAL A 205 46.65 3.21 28.57
N LYS A 206 45.88 2.16 28.86
CA LYS A 206 45.66 1.06 27.91
C LYS A 206 44.76 1.55 26.77
N LEU A 207 45.24 1.41 25.53
CA LEU A 207 44.50 1.87 24.35
C LEU A 207 43.19 1.08 24.15
N GLN A 208 43.17 -0.17 24.60
CA GLN A 208 41.99 -1.04 24.64
C GLN A 208 40.83 -0.43 25.43
N ASP A 209 41.09 0.07 26.65
CA ASP A 209 40.07 0.64 27.52
C ASP A 209 39.50 1.94 26.93
N LEU A 210 40.37 2.77 26.35
CA LEU A 210 39.95 4.01 25.69
C LEU A 210 39.04 3.74 24.48
N ALA A 211 39.42 2.79 23.62
CA ALA A 211 38.65 2.41 22.45
C ALA A 211 37.29 1.79 22.83
N ALA A 212 37.25 1.00 23.91
CA ALA A 212 36.03 0.41 24.42
C ALA A 212 35.05 1.45 24.98
N VAL A 213 35.52 2.44 25.73
CA VAL A 213 34.69 3.55 26.22
C VAL A 213 34.13 4.38 25.07
N LEU A 214 34.95 4.69 24.05
CA LEU A 214 34.50 5.42 22.86
C LEU A 214 33.43 4.67 22.07
N LEU A 215 33.63 3.36 21.86
CA LEU A 215 32.67 2.49 21.18
C LEU A 215 31.35 2.40 21.99
N LEU A 216 31.45 2.24 23.31
CA LEU A 216 30.29 2.20 24.20
C LEU A 216 29.46 3.48 24.10
N LEU A 217 30.10 4.65 24.24
CA LEU A 217 29.42 5.95 24.14
C LEU A 217 28.78 6.17 22.76
N ALA A 218 29.47 5.78 21.69
CA ALA A 218 28.95 5.90 20.33
C ALA A 218 27.69 5.04 20.13
N VAL A 219 27.69 3.78 20.59
CA VAL A 219 26.54 2.89 20.44
C VAL A 219 25.42 3.23 21.42
N SER A 220 25.71 3.67 22.65
CA SER A 220 24.70 4.18 23.58
C SER A 220 23.99 5.41 23.02
N TYR A 221 24.71 6.32 22.35
CA TYR A 221 24.13 7.49 21.70
C TYR A 221 23.25 7.11 20.49
N LEU A 222 23.69 6.16 19.65
CA LEU A 222 22.99 5.77 18.43
C LEU A 222 21.84 4.78 18.67
N GLY A 223 22.02 3.81 19.57
CA GLY A 223 21.13 2.67 19.79
C GLY A 223 20.35 2.70 21.11
N GLY A 224 20.58 3.69 21.98
CA GLY A 224 19.90 3.85 23.26
C GLY A 224 20.31 2.84 24.34
N GLY A 225 19.56 2.84 25.45
CA GLY A 225 19.92 2.11 26.68
C GLY A 225 20.14 0.61 26.49
N GLY A 226 19.26 -0.04 25.72
CA GLY A 226 19.36 -1.49 25.45
C GLY A 226 20.60 -1.86 24.66
N ALA A 227 20.91 -1.12 23.58
CA ALA A 227 22.10 -1.36 22.77
C ALA A 227 23.40 -1.09 23.55
N GLY A 228 23.41 -0.01 24.34
CA GLY A 228 24.52 0.33 25.23
C GLY A 228 24.80 -0.75 26.28
N ALA A 229 23.77 -1.30 26.91
CA ALA A 229 23.91 -2.35 27.92
C ALA A 229 24.46 -3.66 27.33
N VAL A 230 23.91 -4.11 26.19
CA VAL A 230 24.37 -5.33 25.49
C VAL A 230 25.82 -5.20 25.04
N LEU A 231 26.18 -4.04 24.47
CA LEU A 231 27.54 -3.79 24.05
C LEU A 231 28.50 -3.73 25.25
N GLY A 232 28.10 -3.06 26.34
CA GLY A 232 28.86 -3.00 27.58
C GLY A 232 29.13 -4.38 28.18
N LEU A 233 28.11 -5.24 28.24
CA LEU A 233 28.26 -6.63 28.68
C LEU A 233 29.22 -7.41 27.77
N SER A 234 29.08 -7.26 26.44
CA SER A 234 29.92 -7.97 25.47
C SER A 234 31.40 -7.53 25.54
N LEU A 235 31.65 -6.23 25.69
CA LEU A 235 32.99 -5.67 25.91
C LEU A 235 33.58 -6.20 27.21
N ALA A 236 32.80 -6.21 28.30
CA ALA A 236 33.26 -6.68 29.58
C ALA A 236 33.63 -8.17 29.59
N ILE A 237 32.85 -9.02 28.92
CA ILE A 237 33.16 -10.46 28.81
C ILE A 237 34.47 -10.63 28.02
N ILE A 238 34.60 -9.96 26.89
CA ILE A 238 35.77 -10.12 26.01
C ILE A 238 37.04 -9.58 26.67
N GLN A 239 36.97 -8.44 27.36
CA GLN A 239 38.10 -7.89 28.11
C GLN A 239 38.41 -8.69 29.39
N GLY A 240 37.39 -9.15 30.10
CA GLY A 240 37.54 -9.94 31.32
C GLY A 240 38.23 -11.28 31.11
N LEU A 241 38.08 -11.88 29.91
CA LEU A 241 38.83 -13.07 29.51
C LEU A 241 40.34 -12.83 29.40
N THR A 242 40.76 -11.59 29.15
CA THR A 242 42.17 -11.22 28.93
C THR A 242 42.86 -10.64 30.16
N GLY A 243 42.15 -9.82 30.95
CA GLY A 243 42.75 -9.02 32.04
C GLY A 243 42.30 -9.40 33.45
N GLY A 244 41.42 -10.40 33.60
CA GLY A 244 40.77 -10.73 34.88
C GLY A 244 39.70 -9.72 35.30
N GLY A 245 39.05 -9.94 36.45
CA GLY A 245 38.04 -9.00 36.98
C GLY A 245 36.73 -8.96 36.17
N LEU A 246 36.24 -10.11 35.70
CA LEU A 246 35.03 -10.17 34.88
C LEU A 246 33.82 -9.49 35.56
N VAL A 247 33.59 -9.74 36.84
CA VAL A 247 32.46 -9.16 37.60
C VAL A 247 32.55 -7.64 37.68
N THR A 248 33.75 -7.09 37.87
CA THR A 248 33.96 -5.64 37.96
C THR A 248 33.74 -4.97 36.61
N LEU A 249 34.27 -5.54 35.52
CA LEU A 249 34.09 -5.01 34.17
C LEU A 249 32.64 -5.08 33.69
N VAL A 250 31.92 -6.18 33.99
CA VAL A 250 30.51 -6.34 33.61
C VAL A 250 29.65 -5.28 34.29
N THR A 251 29.89 -5.05 35.58
CA THR A 251 29.18 -4.00 36.34
C THR A 251 29.52 -2.62 35.80
N LEU A 252 30.80 -2.37 35.50
CA LEU A 252 31.29 -1.07 35.04
C LEU A 252 30.77 -0.69 33.66
N TYR A 253 30.98 -1.54 32.64
CA TYR A 253 30.57 -1.26 31.26
C TYR A 253 29.06 -1.45 31.04
N GLY A 254 28.42 -2.39 31.75
CA GLY A 254 26.99 -2.66 31.62
C GLY A 254 26.12 -1.50 32.14
N ILE A 255 26.37 -1.04 33.37
CA ILE A 255 25.57 0.04 34.00
C ILE A 255 25.80 1.38 33.30
N SER A 256 27.06 1.70 32.97
CA SER A 256 27.42 2.93 32.25
C SER A 256 26.87 2.97 30.82
N GLY A 257 26.85 1.83 30.12
CA GLY A 257 26.25 1.71 28.78
C GLY A 257 24.74 1.92 28.80
N LEU A 258 24.06 1.33 29.79
CA LEU A 258 22.63 1.49 30.01
C LEU A 258 22.25 2.93 30.32
N LEU A 259 22.84 3.53 31.35
CA LEU A 259 22.50 4.90 31.79
C LEU A 259 22.88 5.96 30.75
N GLY A 260 24.00 5.78 30.04
CA GLY A 260 24.33 6.64 28.91
C GLY A 260 23.32 6.57 27.77
N GLY A 261 22.78 5.38 27.50
CA GLY A 261 21.78 5.19 26.45
C GLY A 261 20.36 5.61 26.86
N VAL A 262 20.00 5.58 28.15
CA VAL A 262 18.73 6.11 28.65
C VAL A 262 18.67 7.63 28.52
N LEU A 263 19.79 8.31 28.78
CA LEU A 263 19.88 9.77 28.67
C LEU A 263 20.27 10.24 27.26
N LYS A 264 20.09 9.41 26.21
CA LYS A 264 20.40 9.79 24.82
C LYS A 264 19.58 10.99 24.33
N ASP A 265 18.36 11.16 24.84
CA ASP A 265 17.41 12.18 24.37
C ASP A 265 17.87 13.60 24.76
N LEU A 266 18.71 13.72 25.79
CA LEU A 266 19.42 14.95 26.17
C LEU A 266 20.66 15.22 25.28
N GLY A 267 20.83 14.45 24.21
CA GLY A 267 21.94 14.55 23.27
C GLY A 267 23.26 14.02 23.85
N ARG A 268 24.38 14.45 23.24
CA ARG A 268 25.72 13.92 23.53
C ARG A 268 26.18 14.18 24.97
N TRP A 269 25.81 15.34 25.50
CA TRP A 269 26.07 15.69 26.89
C TRP A 269 25.28 14.80 27.84
N GLY A 270 24.03 14.46 27.47
CA GLY A 270 23.21 13.48 28.17
C GLY A 270 23.84 12.09 28.22
N THR A 271 24.29 11.56 27.07
CA THR A 271 24.96 10.25 27.02
C THR A 271 26.24 10.22 27.83
N ALA A 272 27.09 11.25 27.73
CA ALA A 272 28.32 11.35 28.50
C ALA A 272 28.05 11.45 30.01
N ALA A 273 27.10 12.29 30.43
CA ALA A 273 26.71 12.43 31.83
C ALA A 273 26.11 11.14 32.39
N GLY A 274 25.24 10.46 31.62
CA GLY A 274 24.64 9.18 32.02
C GLY A 274 25.67 8.07 32.19
N SER A 275 26.62 7.96 31.27
CA SER A 275 27.72 6.99 31.40
C SER A 275 28.67 7.35 32.56
N ALA A 276 28.90 8.63 32.85
CA ALA A 276 29.67 9.06 34.01
C ALA A 276 28.98 8.72 35.33
N LEU A 277 27.66 8.93 35.42
CA LEU A 277 26.85 8.53 36.57
C LEU A 277 26.88 7.01 36.77
N GLY A 278 26.75 6.24 35.69
CA GLY A 278 26.82 4.78 35.76
C GLY A 278 28.20 4.26 36.18
N TRP A 279 29.27 4.90 35.69
CA TRP A 279 30.63 4.61 36.12
C TRP A 279 30.82 4.91 37.61
N PHE A 280 30.35 6.07 38.10
CA PHE A 280 30.43 6.44 39.51
C PHE A 280 29.64 5.48 40.40
N PHE A 281 28.42 5.10 39.99
CA PHE A 281 27.58 4.15 40.73
C PHE A 281 28.22 2.76 40.80
N ALA A 282 28.77 2.26 39.69
CA ALA A 282 29.48 0.98 39.64
C ALA A 282 30.71 0.98 40.57
N MET A 283 31.44 2.09 40.66
CA MET A 283 32.58 2.24 41.56
C MET A 283 32.18 2.22 43.04
N GLY A 284 31.05 2.82 43.40
CA GLY A 284 30.55 2.86 44.78
C GLY A 284 30.20 1.48 45.34
N GLN A 285 29.71 0.57 44.49
CA GLN A 285 29.31 -0.79 44.89
C GLN A 285 30.51 -1.75 45.02
N LEU A 286 31.62 -1.48 44.33
CA LEU A 286 32.77 -2.39 44.25
C LEU A 286 33.86 -2.13 45.32
N HIS A 287 33.53 -1.39 46.40
CA HIS A 287 34.43 -1.05 47.51
C HIS A 287 35.85 -0.69 47.04
N PHE A 288 35.98 0.36 46.23
CA PHE A 288 37.22 1.01 45.75
C PHE A 288 38.51 0.18 45.94
N GLN A 289 38.62 -0.96 45.25
CA GLN A 289 39.85 -1.75 45.28
C GLN A 289 40.94 -0.99 44.49
N LEU A 290 42.19 -1.03 44.98
CA LEU A 290 43.39 -0.43 44.34
C LEU A 290 43.61 -0.89 42.88
N THR A 291 42.93 -1.95 42.45
CA THR A 291 42.94 -2.52 41.10
C THR A 291 42.20 -1.67 40.05
N VAL A 292 41.38 -0.70 40.46
CA VAL A 292 40.53 0.08 39.52
C VAL A 292 41.08 1.48 39.21
N GLY A 293 42.10 1.94 39.96
CA GLY A 293 42.84 3.18 39.69
C GLY A 293 43.27 3.43 38.24
N PRO A 294 43.78 2.43 37.48
CA PRO A 294 44.17 2.64 36.08
C PRO A 294 43.00 2.82 35.09
N GLN A 295 41.74 2.60 35.51
CA GLN A 295 40.56 2.78 34.65
C GLN A 295 39.93 4.17 34.75
N VAL A 296 40.33 5.01 35.69
CA VAL A 296 39.78 6.38 35.82
C VAL A 296 40.19 7.26 34.63
N LEU A 297 41.48 7.21 34.25
CA LEU A 297 42.03 8.04 33.18
C LEU A 297 41.46 7.70 31.78
N PRO A 298 41.38 6.42 31.35
CA PRO A 298 40.77 6.06 30.07
C PRO A 298 39.31 6.51 29.94
N TRP A 299 38.52 6.43 31.01
CA TRP A 299 37.12 6.86 31.00
C TRP A 299 36.98 8.37 30.85
N GLY A 300 37.77 9.15 31.61
CA GLY A 300 37.79 10.61 31.48
C GLY A 300 38.22 11.06 30.08
N ILE A 301 39.31 10.50 29.55
CA ILE A 301 39.80 10.82 28.21
C ILE A 301 38.78 10.38 27.14
N GLY A 302 38.17 9.21 27.30
CA GLY A 302 37.17 8.67 26.38
C GLY A 302 35.92 9.53 26.28
N MET A 303 35.42 10.06 27.40
CA MET A 303 34.28 10.98 27.41
C MET A 303 34.60 12.31 26.73
N VAL A 304 35.76 12.90 27.03
CA VAL A 304 36.20 14.15 26.39
C VAL A 304 36.38 13.94 24.88
N ALA A 305 37.05 12.86 24.49
CA ALA A 305 37.22 12.49 23.09
C ALA A 305 35.87 12.26 22.40
N PHE A 306 34.92 11.58 23.05
CA PHE A 306 33.57 11.41 22.53
C PHE A 306 32.87 12.74 22.30
N LEU A 307 33.00 13.73 23.18
CA LEU A 307 32.38 15.05 23.01
C LEU A 307 33.03 15.85 21.87
N CYS A 308 34.35 15.72 21.69
CA CYS A 308 35.11 16.40 20.64
C CYS A 308 34.85 15.87 19.22
N ILE A 309 34.36 14.63 19.04
CA ILE A 309 34.08 14.08 17.71
C ILE A 309 33.02 14.94 16.98
N PRO A 310 33.19 15.38 15.73
CA PRO A 310 32.16 16.16 15.03
C PRO A 310 30.89 15.33 14.73
N ARG A 311 29.69 15.96 14.83
CA ARG A 311 28.38 15.30 14.56
C ARG A 311 28.34 14.58 13.20
N ARG A 312 29.03 15.11 12.19
CA ARG A 312 29.10 14.55 10.83
C ARG A 312 29.62 13.10 10.79
N TYR A 313 30.56 12.74 11.67
CA TYR A 313 31.13 11.38 11.71
C TYR A 313 30.18 10.40 12.41
N LEU A 314 29.50 10.83 13.48
CA LEU A 314 28.51 10.00 14.17
C LEU A 314 27.29 9.71 13.27
N SER A 315 26.82 10.69 12.49
CA SER A 315 25.72 10.49 11.53
C SER A 315 26.10 9.64 10.30
N GLN A 316 27.40 9.51 10.00
CA GLN A 316 27.84 8.59 8.95
C GLN A 316 27.80 7.14 9.43
N VAL A 317 28.13 6.88 10.70
CA VAL A 317 28.05 5.56 11.33
C VAL A 317 26.60 5.10 11.48
N SER A 318 25.66 6.01 11.75
CA SER A 318 24.22 5.69 11.82
C SER A 318 23.63 5.21 10.49
N ASN A 319 24.29 5.46 9.35
CA ASN A 319 23.85 4.92 8.06
C ASN A 319 24.23 3.44 7.86
N TYR A 320 25.15 2.92 8.69
CA TYR A 320 25.59 1.52 8.66
C TYR A 320 25.00 0.71 9.81
N LEU A 321 24.66 1.33 10.94
CA LEU A 321 23.80 0.69 11.94
C LEU A 321 22.36 0.66 11.40
N PRO A 322 21.69 -0.50 11.41
CA PRO A 322 20.26 -0.53 11.09
C PRO A 322 19.55 0.31 12.16
N ASN A 323 18.90 1.37 11.72
CA ASN A 323 17.99 2.11 12.60
C ASN A 323 16.82 1.16 12.90
N PRO A 324 16.63 0.70 14.16
CA PRO A 324 15.56 -0.23 14.48
C PRO A 324 14.17 0.37 14.20
N GLU A 325 14.06 1.70 14.19
CA GLU A 325 12.82 2.40 13.79
C GLU A 325 12.60 2.42 12.27
N SER A 326 13.67 2.33 11.45
CA SER A 326 13.56 2.24 10.00
C SER A 326 13.64 0.81 9.46
N ALA A 327 13.74 -0.19 10.35
CA ALA A 327 13.32 -1.54 10.05
C ALA A 327 11.79 -1.55 9.96
N SER A 328 11.31 -0.85 8.93
CA SER A 328 10.15 -1.17 8.12
C SER A 328 9.26 -2.24 8.74
N TYR A 329 8.03 -1.86 9.11
CA TYR A 329 6.91 -2.79 9.30
C TYR A 329 7.15 -4.03 8.46
N SER A 330 7.37 -5.16 9.14
CA SER A 330 7.71 -6.39 8.46
C SER A 330 6.64 -6.69 7.41
N ARG A 331 7.02 -7.31 6.28
CA ARG A 331 6.07 -7.80 5.27
C ARG A 331 4.91 -8.55 5.94
N GLU A 332 5.23 -9.27 7.00
CA GLU A 332 4.33 -10.00 7.87
C GLU A 332 3.36 -9.11 8.67
N GLU A 333 3.80 -7.99 9.26
CA GLU A 333 2.92 -7.05 9.98
C GLU A 333 1.99 -6.28 9.05
N ARG A 334 2.45 -5.88 7.86
CA ARG A 334 1.58 -5.25 6.84
C ARG A 334 0.53 -6.25 6.33
N GLN A 335 0.94 -7.50 6.12
CA GLN A 335 0.02 -8.57 5.74
C GLN A 335 -1.00 -8.84 6.85
N LYS A 336 -0.57 -8.91 8.12
CA LYS A 336 -1.47 -9.08 9.28
C LYS A 336 -2.46 -7.92 9.43
N LEU A 337 -2.00 -6.66 9.34
CA LEU A 337 -2.90 -5.50 9.36
C LEU A 337 -3.95 -5.57 8.25
N ARG A 338 -3.56 -6.04 7.07
CA ARG A 338 -4.46 -6.17 5.93
C ARG A 338 -5.45 -7.32 6.09
N GLU A 339 -5.00 -8.49 6.56
CA GLU A 339 -5.87 -9.61 6.91
C GLU A 339 -6.90 -9.21 7.97
N VAL A 340 -6.50 -8.40 8.96
CA VAL A 340 -7.43 -7.85 9.95
C VAL A 340 -8.46 -6.93 9.29
N VAL A 341 -8.05 -5.99 8.43
CA VAL A 341 -8.99 -5.09 7.74
C VAL A 341 -9.95 -5.85 6.83
N MET A 342 -9.45 -6.85 6.10
CA MET A 342 -10.27 -7.71 5.26
C MET A 342 -11.28 -8.52 6.07
N GLY A 343 -10.85 -9.12 7.19
CA GLY A 343 -11.75 -9.81 8.12
C GLY A 343 -12.84 -8.89 8.66
N ARG A 344 -12.50 -7.63 8.98
CA ARG A 344 -13.51 -6.65 9.42
C ARG A 344 -14.53 -6.27 8.34
N LEU A 345 -14.12 -6.19 7.07
CA LEU A 345 -15.04 -5.92 5.96
C LEU A 345 -15.98 -7.11 5.72
N ASP A 346 -15.46 -8.33 5.83
CA ASP A 346 -16.24 -9.56 5.69
C ASP A 346 -17.24 -9.73 6.85
N ASP A 347 -16.80 -9.45 8.09
CA ASP A 347 -17.66 -9.38 9.27
C ASP A 347 -18.80 -8.36 9.04
N LEU A 348 -18.50 -7.17 8.51
CA LEU A 348 -19.53 -6.16 8.20
C LEU A 348 -20.51 -6.65 7.14
N ALA A 349 -20.02 -7.24 6.04
CA ALA A 349 -20.88 -7.78 4.99
C ALA A 349 -21.83 -8.86 5.54
N SER A 350 -21.34 -9.76 6.38
CA SER A 350 -22.18 -10.81 6.99
C SER A 350 -23.27 -10.25 7.92
N ILE A 351 -23.00 -9.15 8.64
CA ILE A 351 -24.02 -8.46 9.46
C ILE A 351 -25.15 -7.93 8.57
N PHE A 352 -24.83 -7.30 7.44
CA PHE A 352 -25.85 -6.82 6.49
C PHE A 352 -26.65 -7.98 5.88
N GLU A 353 -26.00 -9.12 5.59
CA GLU A 353 -26.66 -10.33 5.11
C GLU A 353 -27.61 -10.95 6.16
N GLU A 354 -27.21 -10.99 7.43
CA GLU A 354 -28.05 -11.46 8.53
C GLU A 354 -29.27 -10.54 8.74
N LEU A 355 -29.08 -9.22 8.65
CA LEU A 355 -30.18 -8.26 8.70
C LEU A 355 -31.15 -8.48 7.54
N ALA A 356 -30.65 -8.64 6.31
CA ALA A 356 -31.47 -8.93 5.13
C ALA A 356 -32.29 -10.21 5.31
N LYS A 357 -31.66 -11.29 5.80
CA LYS A 357 -32.35 -12.56 6.12
C LYS A 357 -33.41 -12.38 7.20
N SER A 358 -33.15 -11.57 8.24
CA SER A 358 -34.13 -11.31 9.30
C SER A 358 -35.38 -10.61 8.79
N PHE A 359 -35.29 -9.74 7.78
CA PHE A 359 -36.45 -9.09 7.17
C PHE A 359 -37.26 -10.05 6.27
N ASN A 360 -36.58 -11.00 5.61
CA ASN A 360 -37.23 -12.03 4.79
C ASN A 360 -37.78 -13.23 5.61
N ASN A 361 -37.25 -13.49 6.80
CA ASN A 361 -37.65 -14.60 7.68
C ASN A 361 -38.96 -14.35 8.46
N GLY A 362 -39.60 -13.19 8.28
CA GLY A 362 -40.93 -12.93 8.84
C GLY A 362 -42.04 -13.48 7.97
N GLU A 363 -42.40 -14.76 8.15
CA GLU A 363 -43.68 -15.39 7.76
C GLU A 363 -44.30 -14.96 6.41
N THR A 364 -43.50 -14.89 5.35
CA THR A 364 -43.94 -14.51 3.99
C THR A 364 -44.94 -15.49 3.34
N ALA A 365 -45.20 -16.63 3.95
CA ALA A 365 -46.19 -17.61 3.48
C ALA A 365 -47.46 -17.70 4.35
N ALA A 366 -47.49 -17.14 5.57
CA ALA A 366 -48.62 -17.34 6.49
C ALA A 366 -49.63 -16.17 6.49
N VAL A 367 -49.21 -14.96 6.13
CA VAL A 367 -50.07 -13.76 6.15
C VAL A 367 -50.85 -13.58 4.85
N ALA A 368 -50.33 -14.08 3.71
CA ALA A 368 -50.95 -13.94 2.40
C ALA A 368 -52.32 -14.65 2.25
N GLU A 369 -52.69 -15.55 3.16
CA GLU A 369 -53.97 -16.30 3.13
C GLU A 369 -54.92 -16.00 4.29
N GLN A 370 -54.62 -15.05 5.20
CA GLN A 370 -55.62 -14.62 6.19
C GLN A 370 -56.62 -13.66 5.55
N LYS A 371 -57.50 -14.21 4.71
CA LYS A 371 -58.80 -13.58 4.47
C LYS A 371 -59.46 -13.33 5.82
N PRO A 372 -60.18 -12.20 6.01
CA PRO A 372 -60.89 -11.97 7.25
C PRO A 372 -61.82 -13.15 7.52
N ASP A 373 -61.64 -13.80 8.66
CA ASP A 373 -62.50 -14.90 9.06
C ASP A 373 -63.94 -14.38 9.14
N LEU A 374 -64.78 -14.80 8.17
CA LEU A 374 -66.17 -14.36 8.06
C LEU A 374 -66.95 -14.65 9.36
N TYR A 375 -66.57 -15.69 10.11
CA TYR A 375 -67.18 -15.99 11.41
C TYR A 375 -66.87 -14.91 12.45
N SER A 376 -65.63 -14.42 12.50
CA SER A 376 -65.23 -13.32 13.39
C SER A 376 -65.91 -11.99 13.03
N LEU A 377 -66.11 -11.73 11.73
CA LEU A 377 -66.85 -10.57 11.24
C LEU A 377 -68.33 -10.66 11.60
N LEU A 378 -68.92 -11.85 11.42
CA LEU A 378 -70.31 -12.11 11.79
C LEU A 378 -70.55 -11.86 13.28
N ASP A 379 -69.69 -12.38 14.17
CA ASP A 379 -69.82 -12.18 15.62
C ASP A 379 -69.70 -10.68 16.01
N ARG A 380 -68.81 -9.94 15.34
CA ARG A 380 -68.68 -8.48 15.52
C ARG A 380 -69.91 -7.71 15.05
N VAL A 381 -70.55 -8.14 13.96
CA VAL A 381 -71.81 -7.56 13.48
C VAL A 381 -72.95 -7.88 14.47
N CYS A 382 -73.04 -9.13 14.94
CA CYS A 382 -74.05 -9.57 15.88
C CYS A 382 -73.94 -8.87 17.25
N SER A 383 -72.72 -8.69 17.77
CA SER A 383 -72.49 -8.01 19.05
C SER A 383 -72.84 -6.52 19.00
N LYS A 384 -72.48 -5.82 17.91
CA LYS A 384 -72.76 -4.38 17.73
C LYS A 384 -74.23 -4.06 17.39
N ASN A 385 -74.93 -4.98 16.74
CA ASN A 385 -76.26 -4.72 16.18
C ASN A 385 -77.38 -5.57 16.80
N CYS A 386 -77.14 -6.84 17.12
CA CYS A 386 -78.20 -7.79 17.47
C CYS A 386 -78.30 -8.09 18.98
N GLN A 387 -77.20 -8.23 19.72
CA GLN A 387 -77.21 -8.67 21.13
C GLN A 387 -78.08 -7.79 22.06
N HIS A 388 -78.17 -6.49 21.77
CA HIS A 388 -78.95 -5.52 22.54
C HIS A 388 -80.23 -5.06 21.80
N CYS A 389 -80.66 -5.80 20.77
CA CYS A 389 -81.84 -5.48 19.97
C CYS A 389 -83.11 -6.10 20.58
N THR A 390 -84.21 -5.36 20.59
CA THR A 390 -85.52 -5.84 21.05
C THR A 390 -86.03 -7.05 20.24
N GLY A 391 -85.56 -7.21 18.99
CA GLY A 391 -85.88 -8.34 18.10
C GLY A 391 -84.98 -9.56 18.24
N TYR A 392 -84.08 -9.62 19.23
CA TYR A 392 -83.09 -10.70 19.37
C TYR A 392 -83.72 -12.09 19.54
N GLU A 393 -84.72 -12.23 20.41
CA GLU A 393 -85.43 -13.49 20.66
C GLU A 393 -86.03 -14.06 19.36
N LEU A 394 -86.69 -13.22 18.57
CA LEU A 394 -87.30 -13.60 17.30
C LEU A 394 -86.25 -13.99 16.24
N CYS A 395 -85.14 -13.23 16.16
CA CYS A 395 -84.14 -13.41 15.10
C CYS A 395 -83.14 -14.55 15.40
N TRP A 396 -82.70 -14.69 16.65
CA TRP A 396 -81.61 -15.59 17.03
C TRP A 396 -82.05 -16.81 17.86
N ARG A 397 -83.24 -16.84 18.49
CA ARG A 397 -83.78 -18.08 19.08
C ARG A 397 -84.75 -18.79 18.15
N GLU A 398 -85.78 -18.08 17.65
CA GLU A 398 -86.81 -18.71 16.81
C GLU A 398 -86.37 -18.89 15.36
N ASN A 399 -85.71 -17.89 14.77
CA ASN A 399 -85.34 -17.87 13.35
C ASN A 399 -83.81 -17.93 13.09
N PHE A 400 -83.06 -18.60 13.98
CA PHE A 400 -81.59 -18.63 13.96
C PHE A 400 -80.99 -18.88 12.56
N TYR A 401 -81.35 -19.99 11.92
CA TYR A 401 -80.75 -20.40 10.65
C TYR A 401 -81.03 -19.44 9.49
N SER A 402 -82.22 -18.83 9.44
CA SER A 402 -82.54 -17.86 8.37
C SER A 402 -81.78 -16.55 8.58
N THR A 403 -81.74 -16.05 9.81
CA THR A 403 -81.03 -14.80 10.15
C THR A 403 -79.53 -14.95 9.92
N TYR A 404 -78.95 -16.08 10.35
CA TYR A 404 -77.55 -16.41 10.15
C TYR A 404 -77.19 -16.41 8.65
N ARG A 405 -77.98 -17.11 7.82
CA ARG A 405 -77.74 -17.19 6.37
C ARG A 405 -77.88 -15.82 5.71
N GLU A 406 -78.92 -15.06 6.03
CA GLU A 406 -79.16 -13.75 5.42
C GLU A 406 -78.07 -12.72 5.76
N ILE A 407 -77.54 -12.72 6.99
CA ILE A 407 -76.39 -11.85 7.36
C ILE A 407 -75.10 -12.34 6.72
N PHE A 408 -74.89 -13.65 6.65
CA PHE A 408 -73.72 -14.23 5.98
C PHE A 408 -73.70 -13.90 4.48
N ASP A 409 -74.85 -13.99 3.82
CA ASP A 409 -75.01 -13.60 2.41
C ASP A 409 -74.70 -12.10 2.21
N LEU A 410 -75.11 -11.24 3.16
CA LEU A 410 -74.76 -9.81 3.12
C LEU A 410 -73.25 -9.57 3.27
N LEU A 411 -72.57 -10.32 4.13
CA LEU A 411 -71.10 -10.26 4.26
C LEU A 411 -70.39 -10.74 2.99
N ALA A 412 -70.89 -11.81 2.36
CA ALA A 412 -70.37 -12.30 1.09
C ALA A 412 -70.59 -11.30 -0.06
N LEU A 413 -71.74 -10.61 -0.07
CA LEU A 413 -72.01 -9.52 -1.03
C LEU A 413 -71.10 -8.31 -0.77
N ALA A 414 -70.77 -8.00 0.49
CA ALA A 414 -69.78 -6.98 0.82
C ALA A 414 -68.39 -7.35 0.26
N GLU A 415 -67.99 -8.62 0.35
CA GLU A 415 -66.72 -9.12 -0.22
C GLU A 415 -66.68 -8.98 -1.75
N LEU A 416 -67.80 -9.22 -2.44
CA LEU A 416 -67.88 -9.17 -3.89
C LEU A 416 -68.00 -7.75 -4.46
N TYR A 417 -68.79 -6.89 -3.82
CA TYR A 417 -69.17 -5.57 -4.35
C TYR A 417 -68.52 -4.39 -3.61
N GLY A 418 -67.79 -4.64 -2.51
CA GLY A 418 -67.13 -3.61 -1.69
C GLY A 418 -68.08 -2.85 -0.74
N GLU A 419 -69.34 -2.68 -1.13
CA GLU A 419 -70.38 -2.06 -0.31
C GLU A 419 -71.71 -2.80 -0.40
N VAL A 420 -72.52 -2.68 0.65
CA VAL A 420 -73.86 -3.26 0.73
C VAL A 420 -74.91 -2.19 0.93
N ASN A 421 -75.91 -2.18 0.04
CA ASN A 421 -77.00 -1.22 0.05
C ASN A 421 -78.33 -1.89 0.40
N SER A 422 -79.38 -1.10 0.62
CA SER A 422 -80.73 -1.61 0.98
C SER A 422 -81.31 -2.58 -0.05
N GLY A 423 -80.91 -2.48 -1.33
CA GLY A 423 -81.31 -3.43 -2.38
C GLY A 423 -80.71 -4.84 -2.25
N HIS A 424 -79.67 -5.00 -1.43
CA HIS A 424 -79.02 -6.30 -1.18
C HIS A 424 -79.65 -7.05 0.01
N LEU A 425 -80.49 -6.39 0.82
CA LEU A 425 -81.27 -7.03 1.88
C LEU A 425 -82.37 -7.91 1.28
N LYS A 426 -82.32 -9.21 1.54
CA LYS A 426 -83.29 -10.20 1.07
C LYS A 426 -83.97 -10.93 2.23
N GLY A 427 -85.08 -11.60 1.93
CA GLY A 427 -85.71 -12.53 2.85
C GLY A 427 -86.44 -11.86 4.02
N LYS A 428 -86.33 -12.45 5.21
CA LYS A 428 -87.04 -12.00 6.42
C LYS A 428 -86.40 -10.74 6.99
N LEU A 429 -85.07 -10.60 6.97
CA LEU A 429 -84.37 -9.41 7.49
C LEU A 429 -84.90 -8.11 6.88
N ALA A 430 -85.20 -8.11 5.58
CA ALA A 430 -85.72 -6.94 4.85
C ALA A 430 -87.11 -6.50 5.31
N LYS A 431 -87.91 -7.42 5.85
CA LYS A 431 -89.30 -7.17 6.26
C LYS A 431 -89.46 -6.97 7.77
N THR A 432 -88.64 -7.64 8.58
CA THR A 432 -88.82 -7.69 10.05
C THR A 432 -87.72 -6.96 10.84
N CYS A 433 -86.56 -6.64 10.25
CA CYS A 433 -85.51 -5.94 10.98
C CYS A 433 -85.87 -4.45 11.14
N PHE A 434 -85.85 -3.95 12.38
CA PHE A 434 -86.08 -2.53 12.70
C PHE A 434 -84.83 -1.65 12.54
N GLN A 435 -83.63 -2.26 12.43
CA GLN A 435 -82.34 -1.57 12.40
C GLN A 435 -81.55 -1.79 11.10
N GLN A 436 -82.25 -1.84 9.96
CA GLN A 436 -81.65 -2.14 8.66
C GLN A 436 -80.51 -1.18 8.29
N PHE A 437 -80.74 0.13 8.47
CA PHE A 437 -79.73 1.16 8.18
C PHE A 437 -78.47 1.00 9.06
N LYS A 438 -78.67 0.75 10.36
CA LYS A 438 -77.57 0.53 11.31
C LYS A 438 -76.79 -0.75 11.00
N LEU A 439 -77.47 -1.82 10.57
CA LEU A 439 -76.85 -3.08 10.18
C LEU A 439 -75.94 -2.89 8.95
N LEU A 440 -76.47 -2.30 7.89
CA LEU A 440 -75.72 -2.04 6.66
C LEU A 440 -74.52 -1.12 6.91
N THR A 441 -74.71 -0.06 7.67
CA THR A 441 -73.63 0.89 8.02
C THR A 441 -72.53 0.21 8.84
N THR A 442 -72.88 -0.65 9.80
CA THR A 442 -71.89 -1.43 10.57
C THR A 442 -71.11 -2.38 9.67
N ILE A 443 -71.79 -3.09 8.75
CA ILE A 443 -71.15 -4.02 7.81
C ILE A 443 -70.16 -3.27 6.91
N ASN A 444 -70.60 -2.17 6.28
CA ASN A 444 -69.76 -1.39 5.38
C ASN A 444 -68.53 -0.82 6.12
N HIS A 445 -68.70 -0.25 7.32
CA HIS A 445 -67.56 0.26 8.10
C HIS A 445 -66.59 -0.83 8.58
N LEU A 446 -67.09 -2.01 8.96
CA LEU A 446 -66.22 -3.12 9.34
C LEU A 446 -65.42 -3.64 8.13
N PHE A 447 -66.06 -3.68 6.96
CA PHE A 447 -65.41 -4.14 5.73
C PHE A 447 -64.37 -3.13 5.22
N GLU A 448 -64.71 -1.84 5.18
CA GLU A 448 -63.80 -0.74 4.83
C GLU A 448 -62.54 -0.75 5.73
N ARG A 449 -62.73 -0.91 7.04
CA ARG A 449 -61.62 -1.01 8.00
C ARG A 449 -60.75 -2.24 7.73
N CYS A 450 -61.37 -3.39 7.46
CA CYS A 450 -60.65 -4.62 7.18
C CYS A 450 -59.84 -4.53 5.88
N GLN A 451 -60.42 -3.96 4.83
CA GLN A 451 -59.72 -3.72 3.56
C GLN A 451 -58.54 -2.76 3.74
N THR A 452 -58.71 -1.72 4.55
CA THR A 452 -57.64 -0.77 4.89
C THR A 452 -56.51 -1.47 5.66
N GLU A 453 -56.83 -2.25 6.71
CA GLU A 453 -55.84 -3.03 7.47
C GLU A 453 -55.07 -4.01 6.56
N TYR A 454 -55.77 -4.70 5.66
CA TYR A 454 -55.16 -5.60 4.66
C TYR A 454 -54.22 -4.86 3.70
N GLN A 455 -54.64 -3.72 3.16
CA GLN A 455 -53.78 -2.90 2.29
C GLN A 455 -52.52 -2.40 3.00
N TRP A 456 -52.63 -2.02 4.28
CA TRP A 456 -51.47 -1.63 5.08
C TRP A 456 -50.53 -2.79 5.36
N GLN A 457 -51.04 -3.99 5.67
CA GLN A 457 -50.22 -5.19 5.82
C GLN A 457 -49.47 -5.53 4.54
N LYS A 458 -50.17 -5.48 3.40
CA LYS A 458 -49.56 -5.71 2.08
C LYS A 458 -48.44 -4.71 1.79
N LYS A 459 -48.68 -3.40 1.99
CA LYS A 459 -47.65 -2.36 1.84
C LYS A 459 -46.45 -2.56 2.78
N LEU A 460 -46.70 -3.01 4.01
CA LEU A 460 -45.65 -3.30 4.98
C LEU A 460 -44.79 -4.48 4.53
N GLU A 461 -45.39 -5.53 3.98
CA GLU A 461 -44.68 -6.69 3.41
C GLU A 461 -43.86 -6.33 2.18
N GLU A 462 -44.46 -5.58 1.24
CA GLU A 462 -43.76 -5.04 0.06
C GLU A 462 -42.54 -4.19 0.50
N GLY A 463 -42.72 -3.34 1.52
CA GLY A 463 -41.63 -2.54 2.11
C GLY A 463 -40.54 -3.36 2.80
N LYS A 464 -40.89 -4.43 3.51
CA LYS A 464 -39.92 -5.35 4.12
C LYS A 464 -39.07 -6.08 3.06
N TYR A 465 -39.73 -6.59 2.02
CA TYR A 465 -39.05 -7.26 0.92
C TYR A 465 -38.11 -6.30 0.17
N PHE A 466 -38.56 -5.06 -0.08
CA PHE A 466 -37.73 -4.01 -0.65
C PHE A 466 -36.47 -3.76 0.20
N LEU A 467 -36.63 -3.52 1.51
CA LEU A 467 -35.49 -3.27 2.42
C LEU A 467 -34.52 -4.45 2.50
N ALA A 468 -35.04 -5.69 2.50
CA ALA A 468 -34.20 -6.89 2.53
C ALA A 468 -33.29 -6.96 1.29
N ASN A 469 -33.83 -6.70 0.10
CA ASN A 469 -33.05 -6.68 -1.13
C ASN A 469 -31.99 -5.57 -1.14
N GLN A 470 -32.30 -4.39 -0.57
CA GLN A 470 -31.32 -3.30 -0.45
C GLN A 470 -30.15 -3.66 0.46
N LEU A 471 -30.42 -4.27 1.63
CA LEU A 471 -29.38 -4.71 2.56
C LEU A 471 -28.51 -5.82 1.96
N GLN A 472 -29.11 -6.73 1.19
CA GLN A 472 -28.37 -7.75 0.44
C GLN A 472 -27.44 -7.11 -0.61
N GLY A 473 -27.93 -6.14 -1.38
CA GLY A 473 -27.11 -5.41 -2.35
C GLY A 473 -25.89 -4.73 -1.70
N MET A 474 -26.06 -4.13 -0.52
CA MET A 474 -24.94 -3.54 0.22
C MET A 474 -23.92 -4.58 0.69
N ALA A 475 -24.37 -5.76 1.14
CA ALA A 475 -23.47 -6.85 1.54
C ALA A 475 -22.62 -7.34 0.35
N ASP A 476 -23.25 -7.57 -0.81
CA ASP A 476 -22.58 -8.02 -2.04
C ASP A 476 -21.53 -7.00 -2.50
N ILE A 477 -21.83 -5.72 -2.32
CA ILE A 477 -20.94 -4.61 -2.62
C ILE A 477 -19.70 -4.64 -1.71
N ILE A 478 -19.89 -4.71 -0.38
CA ILE A 478 -18.77 -4.75 0.58
C ILE A 478 -17.89 -5.97 0.33
N CYS A 479 -18.49 -7.13 0.03
CA CYS A 479 -17.77 -8.34 -0.34
C CYS A 479 -16.92 -8.18 -1.61
N SER A 480 -17.46 -7.51 -2.63
CA SER A 480 -16.73 -7.30 -3.89
C SER A 480 -15.53 -6.36 -3.69
N LEU A 481 -15.69 -5.31 -2.88
CA LEU A 481 -14.59 -4.41 -2.51
C LEU A 481 -13.50 -5.13 -1.71
N ALA A 482 -13.86 -6.03 -0.79
CA ALA A 482 -12.90 -6.86 -0.05
C ALA A 482 -12.11 -7.80 -0.99
N LYS A 483 -12.78 -8.39 -2.00
CA LYS A 483 -12.13 -9.26 -3.00
C LYS A 483 -11.16 -8.50 -3.90
N GLU A 484 -11.52 -7.30 -4.36
CA GLU A 484 -10.66 -6.45 -5.20
C GLU A 484 -9.34 -6.08 -4.47
N ILE A 485 -9.42 -5.77 -3.18
CA ILE A 485 -8.23 -5.48 -2.35
C ILE A 485 -7.28 -6.69 -2.26
N SER A 486 -7.78 -7.92 -2.37
CA SER A 486 -6.99 -9.14 -2.15
C SER A 486 -6.15 -9.55 -3.37
N THR A 487 -6.74 -9.56 -4.56
CA THR A 487 -6.19 -10.15 -5.79
C THR A 487 -4.93 -9.43 -6.29
N ASP A 488 -4.87 -8.12 -6.06
CA ASP A 488 -3.80 -7.24 -6.54
C ASP A 488 -2.48 -7.34 -5.76
N THR A 489 -2.43 -8.10 -4.66
CA THR A 489 -1.35 -7.95 -3.68
C THR A 489 -0.14 -8.85 -3.92
N SER A 490 -0.35 -10.09 -4.37
CA SER A 490 0.73 -11.09 -4.56
C SER A 490 1.67 -10.67 -5.69
N PHE A 491 1.12 -10.25 -6.82
CA PHE A 491 1.86 -9.79 -8.00
C PHE A 491 2.76 -8.59 -7.70
N ARG A 492 2.25 -7.57 -6.99
CA ARG A 492 2.99 -6.34 -6.67
C ARG A 492 4.28 -6.61 -5.88
N SER A 493 4.25 -7.57 -4.95
CA SER A 493 5.41 -7.90 -4.13
C SER A 493 6.56 -8.53 -4.93
N GLU A 494 6.27 -9.30 -5.98
CA GLU A 494 7.30 -9.91 -6.83
C GLU A 494 7.97 -8.85 -7.72
N VAL A 495 7.18 -7.95 -8.29
CA VAL A 495 7.68 -6.83 -9.09
C VAL A 495 8.56 -5.91 -8.26
N GLU A 496 8.17 -5.57 -7.02
CA GLU A 496 8.98 -4.77 -6.11
C GLU A 496 10.37 -5.37 -5.87
N GLU A 497 10.46 -6.69 -5.68
CA GLU A 497 11.74 -7.37 -5.47
C GLU A 497 12.60 -7.35 -6.72
N HIS A 498 12.00 -7.59 -7.89
CA HIS A 498 12.69 -7.56 -9.17
C HIS A 498 13.23 -6.15 -9.49
N LEU A 499 12.44 -5.11 -9.21
CA LEU A 499 12.84 -3.71 -9.35
C LEU A 499 14.00 -3.39 -8.40
N LYS A 500 13.90 -3.75 -7.10
CA LYS A 500 14.99 -3.55 -6.12
C LYS A 500 16.29 -4.19 -6.60
N LEU A 501 16.24 -5.41 -7.15
CA LEU A 501 17.40 -6.08 -7.72
C LEU A 501 17.96 -5.34 -8.95
N GLY A 502 17.09 -4.86 -9.84
CA GLY A 502 17.45 -4.08 -11.02
C GLY A 502 18.18 -2.78 -10.67
N PHE A 503 17.63 -2.01 -9.72
CA PHE A 503 18.22 -0.76 -9.26
C PHE A 503 19.60 -0.96 -8.60
N ASN A 504 19.74 -2.03 -7.82
CA ASN A 504 21.02 -2.38 -7.20
C ASN A 504 22.11 -2.72 -8.22
N ARG A 505 21.76 -3.34 -9.36
CA ARG A 505 22.75 -3.65 -10.43
C ARG A 505 23.34 -2.40 -11.08
N ILE A 506 22.59 -1.30 -11.11
CA ILE A 506 23.02 -0.01 -11.67
C ILE A 506 23.67 0.88 -10.61
N GLY A 507 23.73 0.43 -9.35
CA GLY A 507 24.35 1.16 -8.25
C GLY A 507 23.45 2.23 -7.62
N MET A 508 22.14 2.21 -7.90
CA MET A 508 21.17 3.07 -7.23
C MET A 508 20.71 2.43 -5.91
N SER A 509 21.09 3.05 -4.79
CA SER A 509 20.64 2.60 -3.46
C SER A 509 19.26 3.17 -3.12
N ILE A 510 18.22 2.39 -3.37
CA ILE A 510 16.85 2.77 -3.03
C ILE A 510 16.54 2.43 -1.57
N LYS A 511 15.89 3.36 -0.86
CA LYS A 511 15.42 3.13 0.51
C LYS A 511 14.10 2.36 0.52
N ASP A 512 13.16 2.78 -0.34
CA ASP A 512 11.83 2.19 -0.42
C ASP A 512 11.29 2.24 -1.85
N ILE A 513 10.59 1.17 -2.25
CA ILE A 513 9.83 1.08 -3.51
C ILE A 513 8.45 0.59 -3.13
N ALA A 514 7.42 1.31 -3.59
CA ALA A 514 6.05 0.86 -3.54
C ALA A 514 5.51 0.77 -4.96
N VAL A 515 4.95 -0.39 -5.31
CA VAL A 515 4.28 -0.63 -6.60
C VAL A 515 2.78 -0.63 -6.36
N VAL A 516 2.06 0.20 -7.13
CA VAL A 516 0.61 0.35 -7.06
C VAL A 516 0.04 0.02 -8.44
N SER A 517 -1.06 -0.74 -8.52
CA SER A 517 -1.74 -0.96 -9.80
C SER A 517 -2.59 0.27 -10.15
N MET A 518 -2.61 0.61 -11.43
CA MET A 518 -3.37 1.70 -12.02
C MET A 518 -4.48 1.16 -12.93
N GLY A 519 -5.18 0.12 -12.48
CA GLY A 519 -6.17 -0.60 -13.30
C GLY A 519 -5.51 -1.51 -14.34
N GLY A 520 -5.96 -2.76 -14.41
CA GLY A 520 -5.36 -3.77 -15.29
C GLY A 520 -3.91 -4.12 -14.95
N GLU A 521 -3.05 -4.28 -15.97
CA GLU A 521 -1.63 -4.64 -15.81
C GLU A 521 -0.68 -3.43 -15.65
N ARG A 522 -1.22 -2.21 -15.59
CA ARG A 522 -0.42 -0.98 -15.53
C ARG A 522 0.01 -0.68 -14.10
N LEU A 523 1.27 -0.30 -13.92
CA LEU A 523 1.85 -0.10 -12.60
C LEU A 523 2.30 1.36 -12.41
N GLU A 524 1.99 1.94 -11.27
CA GLU A 524 2.59 3.17 -10.74
C GLU A 524 3.68 2.78 -9.74
N ILE A 525 4.86 3.39 -9.85
CA ILE A 525 6.03 3.02 -9.05
C ILE A 525 6.51 4.25 -8.27
N LYS A 526 6.35 4.20 -6.95
CA LYS A 526 6.79 5.24 -6.03
C LYS A 526 8.13 4.86 -5.45
N ILE A 527 9.13 5.71 -5.65
CA ILE A 527 10.51 5.45 -5.23
C ILE A 527 10.96 6.51 -4.24
N ARG A 528 11.57 6.07 -3.14
CA ARG A 528 12.30 6.92 -2.19
C ARG A 528 13.76 6.52 -2.17
N GLN A 529 14.63 7.47 -2.49
CA GLN A 529 16.08 7.27 -2.51
C GLN A 529 16.82 8.43 -1.84
N ARG A 530 18.15 8.33 -1.79
CA ARG A 530 19.01 9.42 -1.34
C ARG A 530 18.91 10.62 -2.29
N SER A 531 19.24 11.82 -1.80
CA SER A 531 19.33 13.01 -2.64
C SER A 531 20.19 12.73 -3.88
N CYS A 532 19.64 12.99 -5.07
CA CYS A 532 20.37 12.88 -6.33
C CYS A 532 21.19 14.14 -6.67
N ASP A 533 21.32 15.10 -5.75
CA ASP A 533 22.07 16.36 -5.90
C ASP A 533 21.74 17.11 -7.22
N ARG A 534 20.45 17.11 -7.61
CA ARG A 534 19.93 17.68 -8.87
C ARG A 534 20.51 17.08 -10.15
N LYS A 535 21.04 15.85 -10.11
CA LYS A 535 21.54 15.13 -11.30
C LYS A 535 20.45 14.43 -12.11
N HIS A 536 19.17 14.60 -11.74
CA HIS A 536 18.01 14.05 -12.45
C HIS A 536 18.07 12.53 -12.67
N GLU A 537 18.60 11.78 -11.70
CA GLU A 537 18.69 10.30 -11.75
C GLU A 537 17.32 9.63 -11.93
N CYS A 538 16.25 10.25 -11.43
CA CYS A 538 14.87 9.77 -11.60
C CYS A 538 14.46 9.67 -13.08
N GLY A 539 14.74 10.69 -13.88
CA GLY A 539 14.42 10.70 -15.31
C GLY A 539 15.49 10.03 -16.16
N GLY A 540 16.77 10.24 -15.83
CA GLY A 540 17.88 9.77 -16.67
C GLY A 540 18.24 8.28 -16.49
N LEU A 541 17.97 7.70 -15.32
CA LEU A 541 18.36 6.32 -15.00
C LEU A 541 17.17 5.47 -14.58
N ALA A 542 16.32 5.96 -13.67
CA ALA A 542 15.24 5.16 -13.11
C ALA A 542 14.12 4.87 -14.12
N ALA A 543 13.63 5.89 -14.83
CA ALA A 543 12.60 5.72 -15.85
C ALA A 543 13.01 4.77 -17.00
N PRO A 544 14.20 4.90 -17.64
CA PRO A 544 14.63 3.97 -18.68
C PRO A 544 14.85 2.53 -18.18
N LEU A 545 15.35 2.38 -16.95
CA LEU A 545 15.54 1.05 -16.35
C LEU A 545 14.20 0.34 -16.17
N ILE A 546 13.24 1.00 -15.55
CA ILE A 546 11.90 0.45 -15.34
C ILE A 546 11.25 0.15 -16.68
N SER A 547 11.39 1.06 -17.65
CA SER A 547 10.82 0.85 -18.98
C SER A 547 11.37 -0.40 -19.65
N LYS A 548 12.67 -0.67 -19.50
CA LYS A 548 13.31 -1.89 -20.00
C LYS A 548 12.90 -3.14 -19.23
N LEU A 549 12.69 -3.05 -17.92
CA LEU A 549 12.32 -4.20 -17.08
C LEU A 549 10.85 -4.63 -17.28
N LEU A 550 9.95 -3.65 -17.46
CA LEU A 550 8.51 -3.89 -17.59
C LEU A 550 8.03 -3.89 -19.06
N GLY A 551 8.90 -3.60 -20.02
CA GLY A 551 8.57 -3.63 -21.46
C GLY A 551 7.61 -2.52 -21.91
N THR A 552 7.36 -1.52 -21.08
CA THR A 552 6.43 -0.40 -21.30
C THR A 552 7.16 0.92 -21.04
N GLU A 553 6.85 1.99 -21.75
CA GLU A 553 7.54 3.28 -21.53
C GLU A 553 7.01 3.97 -20.28
N TYR A 554 7.92 4.40 -19.40
CA TYR A 554 7.63 5.13 -18.15
C TYR A 554 8.21 6.55 -18.18
N MET A 555 7.48 7.49 -17.59
CA MET A 555 7.91 8.86 -17.34
C MET A 555 7.84 9.21 -15.84
N VAL A 556 8.57 10.27 -15.45
CA VAL A 556 8.49 10.82 -14.10
C VAL A 556 7.26 11.72 -14.01
N TRP A 557 6.21 11.25 -13.33
CA TRP A 557 4.98 12.00 -13.13
C TRP A 557 5.14 13.10 -12.07
N GLU A 558 5.59 12.72 -10.87
CA GLU A 558 5.77 13.65 -9.75
C GLU A 558 7.19 13.51 -9.19
N ARG A 559 7.83 14.64 -8.85
CA ARG A 559 9.14 14.63 -8.19
C ARG A 559 9.18 15.60 -7.01
N LYS A 560 9.67 15.11 -5.88
CA LYS A 560 9.99 15.90 -4.68
C LYS A 560 11.44 15.64 -4.32
N CYS A 561 12.32 16.52 -4.80
CA CYS A 561 13.76 16.45 -4.56
C CYS A 561 14.15 17.60 -3.62
N SER A 562 14.09 17.38 -2.30
CA SER A 562 14.53 18.38 -1.33
C SER A 562 15.98 18.13 -0.93
N LEU A 563 16.81 19.18 -1.01
CA LEU A 563 18.19 19.17 -0.53
C LEU A 563 18.25 19.16 1.01
N GLU A 564 17.24 19.72 1.69
CA GLU A 564 17.22 19.86 3.15
C GLU A 564 17.00 18.52 3.86
N ASN A 565 16.16 17.66 3.29
CA ASN A 565 15.82 16.35 3.88
C ASN A 565 16.77 15.23 3.46
N GLY A 566 17.74 15.51 2.57
CA GLY A 566 18.71 14.52 2.06
C GLY A 566 18.08 13.34 1.30
N GLN A 567 16.84 13.50 0.82
CA GLN A 567 16.05 12.43 0.19
C GLN A 567 15.33 12.94 -1.05
N CYS A 568 15.26 12.06 -2.05
CA CYS A 568 14.45 12.24 -3.26
C CYS A 568 13.30 11.24 -3.23
N SER A 569 12.09 11.73 -3.36
CA SER A 569 10.90 10.90 -3.59
C SER A 569 10.28 11.27 -4.93
N TYR A 570 10.03 10.29 -5.78
CA TYR A 570 9.41 10.52 -7.09
C TYR A 570 8.50 9.37 -7.49
N CYS A 571 7.57 9.66 -8.38
CA CYS A 571 6.62 8.71 -8.92
C CYS A 571 6.87 8.49 -10.41
N LEU A 572 6.89 7.23 -10.83
CA LEU A 572 6.99 6.81 -12.21
C LEU A 572 5.65 6.20 -12.64
N SER A 573 5.16 6.62 -13.79
CA SER A 573 3.91 6.15 -14.38
C SER A 573 4.14 5.87 -15.88
N PRO A 574 3.38 4.97 -16.50
CA PRO A 574 3.48 4.77 -17.95
C PRO A 574 3.23 6.08 -18.72
N VAL A 575 3.80 6.20 -19.91
CA VAL A 575 3.62 7.39 -20.76
C VAL A 575 2.21 7.42 -21.32
N ARG A 576 1.47 8.50 -21.03
CA ARG A 576 0.15 8.78 -21.63
C ARG A 576 0.35 9.32 -23.05
N ARG A 577 -0.03 8.54 -24.06
CA ARG A 577 0.16 8.90 -25.48
C ARG A 577 -0.87 9.91 -25.98
N TYR A 578 -2.02 9.97 -25.31
CA TYR A 578 -3.14 10.79 -25.74
C TYR A 578 -3.53 11.81 -24.69
N ALA A 579 -4.27 12.81 -25.11
CA ALA A 579 -4.91 13.82 -24.28
C ALA A 579 -6.32 14.10 -24.81
N VAL A 580 -7.16 14.70 -23.98
CA VAL A 580 -8.53 15.07 -24.33
C VAL A 580 -8.71 16.57 -24.12
N LYS A 581 -9.21 17.27 -25.15
CA LYS A 581 -9.67 18.65 -25.03
C LYS A 581 -11.18 18.64 -24.81
N THR A 582 -11.69 19.44 -23.90
CA THR A 582 -13.11 19.39 -23.51
C THR A 582 -13.79 20.74 -23.67
N ASN A 583 -15.10 20.71 -23.90
CA ASN A 583 -15.98 21.85 -23.76
C ASN A 583 -17.35 21.39 -23.25
N VAL A 584 -18.00 22.24 -22.45
CA VAL A 584 -19.39 22.02 -22.00
C VAL A 584 -20.20 23.26 -22.33
N SER A 585 -21.24 23.08 -23.13
CA SER A 585 -22.21 24.13 -23.47
C SER A 585 -23.53 23.79 -22.78
N LYS A 586 -24.03 24.68 -21.91
CA LYS A 586 -25.20 24.45 -21.07
C LYS A 586 -26.19 25.62 -21.10
N LEU A 587 -27.48 25.32 -21.08
CA LEU A 587 -28.57 26.30 -21.03
C LEU A 587 -29.73 25.75 -20.18
N SER A 588 -30.17 26.50 -19.16
CA SER A 588 -31.29 26.10 -18.31
C SER A 588 -32.63 26.55 -18.87
N LYS A 589 -33.68 25.75 -18.64
CA LYS A 589 -35.06 25.97 -19.06
C LYS A 589 -35.60 27.35 -18.66
N SER A 590 -35.41 27.74 -17.41
CA SER A 590 -35.92 28.99 -16.83
C SER A 590 -34.88 30.13 -16.81
N GLY A 591 -33.69 29.92 -17.37
CA GLY A 591 -32.58 30.91 -17.44
C GLY A 591 -31.89 31.23 -16.11
N ASN A 592 -32.64 31.48 -15.03
CA ASN A 592 -32.13 31.86 -13.71
C ASN A 592 -32.26 30.76 -12.64
N GLU A 593 -32.92 29.65 -12.93
CA GLU A 593 -33.05 28.51 -12.00
C GLU A 593 -31.89 27.53 -12.15
N PRO A 594 -31.53 26.80 -11.07
CA PRO A 594 -30.58 25.70 -11.16
C PRO A 594 -31.11 24.64 -12.12
N SER A 595 -30.25 24.22 -13.04
CA SER A 595 -30.59 23.18 -14.01
C SER A 595 -30.48 21.79 -13.39
N GLY A 596 -31.41 20.91 -13.76
CA GLY A 596 -31.47 19.49 -13.44
C GLY A 596 -30.34 18.67 -14.03
N ASP A 597 -29.65 19.16 -15.06
CA ASP A 597 -28.46 18.49 -15.63
C ASP A 597 -27.21 18.74 -14.78
N SER A 598 -26.44 17.71 -14.47
CA SER A 598 -25.12 17.82 -13.83
C SER A 598 -24.06 17.08 -14.64
N HIS A 599 -22.82 17.55 -14.59
CA HIS A 599 -21.70 16.90 -15.27
C HIS A 599 -20.41 16.95 -14.45
N SER A 600 -19.49 16.02 -14.73
CA SER A 600 -18.11 16.04 -14.24
C SER A 600 -17.16 15.65 -15.38
N LEU A 601 -15.99 16.28 -15.40
CA LEU A 601 -14.90 16.03 -16.33
C LEU A 601 -13.61 15.93 -15.54
N GLN A 602 -12.99 14.75 -15.49
CA GLN A 602 -11.77 14.56 -14.73
C GLN A 602 -10.81 13.55 -15.33
N GLU A 603 -9.52 13.81 -15.17
CA GLU A 603 -8.47 12.82 -15.44
C GLU A 603 -8.24 12.00 -14.16
N LEU A 604 -8.54 10.71 -14.23
CA LEU A 604 -8.36 9.77 -13.15
C LEU A 604 -6.88 9.43 -12.95
N LYS A 605 -6.53 9.01 -11.72
CA LYS A 605 -5.15 8.65 -11.37
C LYS A 605 -4.64 7.50 -12.22
N ASP A 606 -5.51 6.54 -12.52
CA ASP A 606 -5.24 5.34 -13.32
C ASP A 606 -5.00 5.64 -14.81
N GLY A 607 -5.18 6.91 -15.23
CA GLY A 607 -4.92 7.41 -16.58
C GLY A 607 -6.10 7.27 -17.55
N HIS A 608 -7.30 6.99 -17.04
CA HIS A 608 -8.53 7.25 -17.79
C HIS A 608 -8.94 8.73 -17.67
N PHE A 609 -9.62 9.24 -18.69
CA PHE A 609 -10.36 10.50 -18.63
C PHE A 609 -11.85 10.17 -18.51
N ALA A 610 -12.44 10.51 -17.36
CA ALA A 610 -13.82 10.23 -17.03
C ALA A 610 -14.70 11.44 -17.33
N VAL A 611 -15.83 11.16 -17.97
CA VAL A 611 -16.89 12.13 -18.26
C VAL A 611 -18.19 11.57 -17.76
N ILE A 612 -18.84 12.30 -16.87
CA ILE A 612 -20.13 11.95 -16.32
C ILE A 612 -21.11 13.02 -16.76
N LEU A 613 -22.24 12.62 -17.33
CA LEU A 613 -23.39 13.47 -17.58
C LEU A 613 -24.61 12.80 -16.95
N SER A 614 -25.38 13.57 -16.18
CA SER A 614 -26.56 13.08 -15.46
C SER A 614 -27.69 14.08 -15.57
N ASP A 615 -28.86 13.63 -15.98
CA ASP A 615 -30.09 14.40 -16.02
C ASP A 615 -31.03 13.91 -14.91
N GLY A 616 -31.41 14.81 -14.00
CA GLY A 616 -32.33 14.52 -12.91
C GLY A 616 -33.78 14.70 -13.36
N MET A 617 -34.61 13.67 -13.19
CA MET A 617 -36.02 13.75 -13.58
C MET A 617 -36.78 14.90 -12.89
N GLY A 618 -37.40 15.77 -13.68
CA GLY A 618 -38.23 16.88 -13.21
C GLY A 618 -37.67 18.25 -13.60
N SER A 619 -37.90 19.27 -12.78
CA SER A 619 -37.32 20.60 -13.00
C SER A 619 -37.10 21.33 -11.68
N GLY A 620 -36.10 22.21 -11.66
CA GLY A 620 -35.77 23.03 -10.49
C GLY A 620 -34.84 22.35 -9.49
N GLU A 621 -34.86 22.83 -8.26
CA GLU A 621 -33.84 22.55 -7.23
C GLU A 621 -33.72 21.06 -6.87
N LYS A 622 -34.84 20.32 -6.83
CA LYS A 622 -34.82 18.88 -6.51
C LYS A 622 -34.07 18.05 -7.54
N ALA A 623 -34.38 18.26 -8.83
CA ALA A 623 -33.71 17.57 -9.94
C ALA A 623 -32.21 17.89 -9.96
N SER A 624 -31.86 19.15 -9.68
CA SER A 624 -30.47 19.60 -9.60
C SER A 624 -29.72 18.95 -8.43
N GLU A 625 -30.32 18.87 -7.24
CA GLU A 625 -29.70 18.23 -6.08
C GLU A 625 -29.46 16.73 -6.31
N GLU A 626 -30.39 16.06 -6.97
CA GLU A 626 -30.32 14.63 -7.26
C GLU A 626 -29.23 14.30 -8.28
N SER A 627 -29.20 15.00 -9.43
CA SER A 627 -28.15 14.81 -10.43
C SER A 627 -26.78 15.22 -9.89
N GLN A 628 -26.69 16.31 -9.11
CA GLN A 628 -25.44 16.75 -8.50
C GLN A 628 -24.92 15.74 -7.48
N THR A 629 -25.81 15.16 -6.66
CA THR A 629 -25.43 14.11 -5.70
C THR A 629 -24.94 12.86 -6.44
N THR A 630 -25.64 12.44 -7.49
CA THR A 630 -25.29 11.29 -8.34
C THR A 630 -23.90 11.44 -8.93
N VAL A 631 -23.65 12.58 -9.58
CA VAL A 631 -22.34 12.92 -10.15
C VAL A 631 -21.28 12.96 -9.04
N ALA A 632 -21.53 13.64 -7.93
CA ALA A 632 -20.53 13.78 -6.85
C ALA A 632 -20.14 12.46 -6.18
N ILE A 633 -21.07 11.50 -6.05
CA ILE A 633 -20.77 10.17 -5.50
C ILE A 633 -19.95 9.39 -6.53
N LEU A 634 -20.40 9.32 -7.79
CA LEU A 634 -19.71 8.59 -8.84
C LEU A 634 -18.28 9.12 -9.05
N ASP A 635 -18.14 10.44 -9.10
CA ASP A 635 -16.87 11.16 -9.24
C ASP A 635 -15.87 10.75 -8.14
N LYS A 636 -16.30 10.78 -6.86
CA LYS A 636 -15.47 10.37 -5.73
C LYS A 636 -15.08 8.89 -5.74
N LEU A 637 -16.00 8.01 -6.15
CA LEU A 637 -15.72 6.57 -6.24
C LEU A 637 -14.65 6.32 -7.32
N LEU A 638 -14.79 6.92 -8.50
CA LEU A 638 -13.81 6.82 -9.57
C LEU A 638 -12.45 7.45 -9.19
N GLU A 639 -12.43 8.62 -8.55
CA GLU A 639 -11.20 9.27 -8.03
C GLU A 639 -10.43 8.40 -7.02
N SER A 640 -11.17 7.57 -6.27
CA SER A 640 -10.62 6.66 -5.28
C SER A 640 -10.03 5.38 -5.90
N GLY A 641 -10.20 5.19 -7.21
CA GLY A 641 -9.70 4.04 -7.96
C GLY A 641 -10.59 2.80 -7.82
N ILE A 642 -11.86 2.98 -7.45
CA ILE A 642 -12.86 1.91 -7.45
C ILE A 642 -13.26 1.63 -8.89
N ASN A 643 -13.39 0.35 -9.24
CA ASN A 643 -13.83 -0.09 -10.56
C ASN A 643 -15.16 0.57 -10.99
N SER A 644 -15.25 0.97 -12.26
CA SER A 644 -16.41 1.68 -12.81
C SER A 644 -17.72 0.90 -12.70
N ASP A 645 -17.73 -0.41 -12.96
CA ASP A 645 -18.92 -1.26 -12.84
C ASP A 645 -19.45 -1.25 -11.41
N PHE A 646 -18.52 -1.32 -10.45
CA PHE A 646 -18.86 -1.30 -9.05
C PHE A 646 -19.35 0.09 -8.60
N ALA A 647 -18.68 1.15 -9.05
CA ALA A 647 -19.05 2.52 -8.73
C ALA A 647 -20.47 2.86 -9.22
N VAL A 648 -20.79 2.42 -10.44
CA VAL A 648 -22.11 2.60 -11.04
C VAL A 648 -23.19 1.81 -10.29
N LYS A 649 -22.92 0.55 -9.93
CA LYS A 649 -23.84 -0.26 -9.11
C LYS A 649 -24.08 0.37 -7.74
N MET A 650 -23.02 0.87 -7.10
CA MET A 650 -23.08 1.57 -5.83
C MET A 650 -23.97 2.80 -5.87
N VAL A 651 -23.77 3.65 -6.87
CA VAL A 651 -24.58 4.86 -7.06
C VAL A 651 -26.05 4.50 -7.27
N ASN A 652 -26.35 3.53 -8.14
CA ASN A 652 -27.71 3.04 -8.36
C ASN A 652 -28.36 2.53 -7.05
N SER A 653 -27.64 1.74 -6.25
CA SER A 653 -28.12 1.25 -4.95
C SER A 653 -28.34 2.39 -3.93
N VAL A 654 -27.46 3.39 -3.89
CA VAL A 654 -27.62 4.54 -2.98
C VAL A 654 -28.79 5.43 -3.37
N LEU A 655 -29.02 5.63 -4.68
CA LEU A 655 -30.16 6.41 -5.17
C LEU A 655 -31.49 5.71 -4.84
N LEU A 656 -31.55 4.38 -5.00
CA LEU A 656 -32.70 3.56 -4.60
C LEU A 656 -33.07 3.68 -3.10
N LEU A 657 -32.09 3.99 -2.24
CA LEU A 657 -32.33 4.16 -0.80
C LEU A 657 -32.91 5.53 -0.44
N ARG A 658 -32.67 6.56 -1.25
CA ARG A 658 -32.98 7.96 -0.89
C ARG A 658 -34.43 8.36 -1.21
N SER A 659 -35.07 7.73 -2.20
CA SER A 659 -36.40 8.16 -2.64
C SER A 659 -37.30 6.96 -3.00
N PRO A 660 -38.37 6.70 -2.22
CA PRO A 660 -39.41 5.74 -2.60
C PRO A 660 -40.38 6.30 -3.66
N ASP A 661 -40.36 7.62 -3.87
CA ASP A 661 -41.01 8.28 -4.99
C ASP A 661 -40.05 8.25 -6.19
N GLU A 662 -40.55 7.92 -7.38
CA GLU A 662 -39.89 7.67 -8.68
C GLU A 662 -39.01 8.82 -9.23
N SER A 663 -38.14 9.42 -8.43
CA SER A 663 -37.11 10.34 -8.91
C SER A 663 -35.88 9.52 -9.29
N PHE A 664 -35.52 9.57 -10.57
CA PHE A 664 -34.38 8.86 -11.11
C PHE A 664 -33.46 9.87 -11.79
N ALA A 665 -32.16 9.72 -11.57
CA ALA A 665 -31.15 10.42 -12.35
C ALA A 665 -30.57 9.48 -13.40
N THR A 666 -30.51 9.94 -14.64
CA THR A 666 -29.83 9.20 -15.72
C THR A 666 -28.32 9.30 -15.51
N VAL A 667 -27.55 8.31 -15.99
CA VAL A 667 -26.08 8.35 -15.95
C VAL A 667 -25.53 7.97 -17.32
N ASP A 668 -24.81 8.91 -17.93
CA ASP A 668 -23.97 8.68 -19.10
C ASP A 668 -22.50 8.85 -18.70
N LEU A 669 -21.81 7.73 -18.55
CA LEU A 669 -20.40 7.68 -18.17
C LEU A 669 -19.56 7.27 -19.37
N VAL A 670 -18.57 8.09 -19.70
CA VAL A 670 -17.55 7.80 -20.72
C VAL A 670 -16.18 7.77 -20.07
N LEU A 671 -15.47 6.67 -20.23
CA LEU A 671 -14.09 6.49 -19.77
C LEU A 671 -13.18 6.37 -20.99
N VAL A 672 -12.27 7.32 -21.17
CA VAL A 672 -11.29 7.30 -22.26
C VAL A 672 -9.91 6.95 -21.71
N ASP A 673 -9.38 5.81 -22.14
CA ASP A 673 -8.02 5.37 -21.84
C ASP A 673 -6.99 6.23 -22.57
N LEU A 674 -6.20 7.01 -21.83
CA LEU A 674 -5.21 7.94 -22.40
C LEU A 674 -3.90 7.25 -22.84
N PHE A 675 -3.76 5.94 -22.64
CA PHE A 675 -2.60 5.16 -23.07
C PHE A 675 -2.80 4.53 -24.42
N ASP A 676 -3.95 3.86 -24.63
CA ASP A 676 -4.23 3.12 -25.86
C ASP A 676 -5.38 3.69 -26.69
N GLY A 677 -6.17 4.62 -26.17
CA GLY A 677 -7.25 5.27 -26.90
C GLY A 677 -8.56 4.47 -26.94
N ARG A 678 -8.74 3.48 -26.08
CA ARG A 678 -10.05 2.84 -25.89
C ARG A 678 -11.00 3.77 -25.15
N ALA A 679 -12.23 3.88 -25.63
CA ALA A 679 -13.32 4.56 -24.95
C ALA A 679 -14.41 3.55 -24.58
N GLU A 680 -14.81 3.60 -23.32
CA GLU A 680 -15.89 2.81 -22.78
C GLU A 680 -17.08 3.71 -22.47
N PHE A 681 -18.25 3.34 -22.97
CA PHE A 681 -19.51 4.02 -22.74
C PHE A 681 -20.38 3.15 -21.85
N ILE A 682 -20.77 3.69 -20.70
CA ILE A 682 -21.66 3.05 -19.73
C ILE A 682 -22.89 3.94 -19.61
N LYS A 683 -24.04 3.43 -20.04
CA LYS A 683 -25.30 4.18 -20.07
C LYS A 683 -26.32 3.55 -19.14
N ILE A 684 -27.01 4.40 -18.39
CA ILE A 684 -28.15 4.02 -17.56
C ILE A 684 -29.28 5.02 -17.74
N GLY A 685 -30.27 4.65 -18.55
CA GLY A 685 -31.41 5.48 -18.96
C GLY A 685 -31.07 6.85 -19.54
N ALA A 686 -29.83 7.07 -19.95
CA ALA A 686 -29.41 8.29 -20.62
C ALA A 686 -29.62 8.19 -22.14
N GLY A 687 -29.82 9.34 -22.78
CA GLY A 687 -29.96 9.47 -24.23
C GLY A 687 -28.75 9.00 -25.04
N SER A 688 -28.87 9.11 -26.37
CA SER A 688 -27.83 8.67 -27.31
C SER A 688 -26.58 9.58 -27.26
N SER A 689 -25.39 8.97 -27.29
CA SER A 689 -24.11 9.70 -27.46
C SER A 689 -23.53 9.45 -28.84
N TYR A 690 -22.65 10.34 -29.29
CA TYR A 690 -22.17 10.33 -30.67
C TYR A 690 -20.65 10.41 -30.74
N ILE A 691 -20.06 9.74 -31.72
CA ILE A 691 -18.66 9.94 -32.11
C ILE A 691 -18.62 10.48 -33.53
N LYS A 692 -18.02 11.65 -33.72
CA LYS A 692 -17.75 12.25 -35.02
C LYS A 692 -16.30 11.96 -35.44
N ARG A 693 -16.15 11.17 -36.51
CA ARG A 693 -14.88 10.85 -37.17
C ARG A 693 -14.88 11.43 -38.58
N GLY A 694 -14.33 12.64 -38.72
CA GLY A 694 -14.44 13.40 -39.96
C GLY A 694 -15.91 13.72 -40.30
N ARG A 695 -16.46 13.02 -41.31
CA ARG A 695 -17.88 13.09 -41.72
C ARG A 695 -18.70 11.87 -41.28
N GLU A 696 -18.06 10.83 -40.77
CA GLU A 696 -18.76 9.68 -40.19
C GLU A 696 -19.25 10.03 -38.79
N VAL A 697 -20.47 9.60 -38.47
CA VAL A 697 -21.08 9.79 -37.15
C VAL A 697 -21.57 8.43 -36.67
N ILE A 698 -21.03 7.98 -35.55
CA ILE A 698 -21.37 6.72 -34.90
C ILE A 698 -22.28 7.06 -33.71
N SER A 699 -23.49 6.52 -33.68
CA SER A 699 -24.43 6.69 -32.57
C SER A 699 -24.30 5.52 -31.58
N ILE A 700 -24.19 5.85 -30.30
CA ILE A 700 -24.10 4.91 -29.18
C ILE A 700 -25.40 5.07 -28.40
N GLN A 701 -26.27 4.08 -28.52
CA GLN A 701 -27.59 4.09 -27.90
C GLN A 701 -27.63 3.05 -26.79
N SER A 702 -28.50 3.28 -25.80
CA SER A 702 -28.86 2.26 -24.82
C SER A 702 -30.29 1.79 -25.04
N THR A 703 -30.53 0.51 -24.83
CA THR A 703 -31.87 -0.07 -24.68
C THR A 703 -32.30 -0.17 -23.20
N SER A 704 -31.45 0.28 -22.27
CA SER A 704 -31.70 0.17 -20.82
C SER A 704 -32.55 1.33 -20.27
N LEU A 705 -33.47 0.99 -19.37
CA LEU A 705 -34.32 1.96 -18.64
C LEU A 705 -33.48 2.73 -17.59
N PRO A 706 -33.93 3.92 -17.13
CA PRO A 706 -33.29 4.67 -16.05
C PRO A 706 -32.97 3.86 -14.80
N ALA A 707 -31.86 4.23 -14.16
CA ALA A 707 -31.36 3.60 -12.93
C ALA A 707 -32.47 3.66 -11.88
N GLY A 708 -32.75 2.52 -11.23
CA GLY A 708 -33.70 2.48 -10.11
C GLY A 708 -35.06 1.81 -10.37
N ILE A 709 -35.34 1.29 -11.57
CA ILE A 709 -36.60 0.57 -11.85
C ILE A 709 -36.44 -0.96 -11.75
N LEU A 710 -35.21 -1.48 -11.89
CA LEU A 710 -34.92 -2.91 -11.87
C LEU A 710 -33.87 -3.23 -10.81
N ASN A 711 -34.13 -4.29 -10.02
CA ASN A 711 -33.28 -4.80 -8.94
C ASN A 711 -31.85 -5.20 -9.40
N THR A 712 -31.61 -5.24 -10.72
CA THR A 712 -30.31 -5.45 -11.36
C THR A 712 -30.25 -4.59 -12.61
N VAL A 713 -29.56 -3.45 -12.56
CA VAL A 713 -29.20 -2.69 -13.77
C VAL A 713 -27.96 -3.37 -14.35
N ASP A 714 -28.13 -4.17 -15.40
CA ASP A 714 -27.03 -4.54 -16.28
C ASP A 714 -26.72 -3.30 -17.12
N ALA A 715 -25.79 -2.47 -16.62
CA ALA A 715 -25.36 -1.28 -17.35
C ALA A 715 -24.80 -1.71 -18.71
N GLU A 716 -25.38 -1.19 -19.79
CA GLU A 716 -24.95 -1.55 -21.14
C GLU A 716 -23.60 -0.89 -21.43
N ARG A 717 -22.61 -1.72 -21.76
CA ARG A 717 -21.25 -1.30 -22.07
C ARG A 717 -21.00 -1.38 -23.56
N THR A 718 -20.52 -0.28 -24.13
CA THR A 718 -20.01 -0.25 -25.51
C THR A 718 -18.56 0.21 -25.50
N GLU A 719 -17.66 -0.62 -26.03
CA GLU A 719 -16.24 -0.27 -26.19
C GLU A 719 -15.95 0.12 -27.64
N ILE A 720 -15.27 1.25 -27.83
CA ILE A 720 -14.84 1.76 -29.14
C ILE A 720 -13.39 2.22 -29.07
N HIS A 721 -12.62 1.95 -30.11
CA HIS A 721 -11.27 2.49 -30.25
C HIS A 721 -11.29 3.84 -30.96
N LEU A 722 -10.79 4.88 -30.30
CA LEU A 722 -10.71 6.24 -30.81
C LEU A 722 -9.49 6.44 -31.69
N GLN A 723 -9.61 7.37 -32.64
CA GLN A 723 -8.52 7.86 -33.48
C GLN A 723 -8.24 9.33 -33.14
N PRO A 724 -6.98 9.78 -33.20
CA PRO A 724 -6.66 11.20 -33.03
C PRO A 724 -7.50 12.08 -33.96
N GLY A 725 -8.17 13.07 -33.38
CA GLY A 725 -9.12 13.96 -34.06
C GLY A 725 -10.59 13.57 -33.88
N ASP A 726 -10.90 12.37 -33.39
CA ASP A 726 -12.27 11.97 -33.06
C ASP A 726 -12.88 12.92 -32.02
N MET A 727 -14.15 13.26 -32.21
CA MET A 727 -14.92 14.03 -31.25
C MET A 727 -16.04 13.19 -30.66
N ILE A 728 -16.09 13.06 -29.34
CA ILE A 728 -17.18 12.42 -28.61
C ILE A 728 -18.14 13.52 -28.15
N ILE A 729 -19.44 13.30 -28.34
CA ILE A 729 -20.50 14.23 -28.00
C ILE A 729 -21.48 13.48 -27.09
N LEU A 730 -21.63 13.97 -25.86
CA LEU A 730 -22.68 13.57 -24.93
C LEU A 730 -23.70 14.71 -24.87
N ALA A 731 -24.98 14.37 -24.84
CA ALA A 731 -26.06 15.35 -24.80
C ALA A 731 -27.21 14.84 -23.95
N THR A 732 -27.88 15.73 -23.23
CA THR A 732 -29.11 15.42 -22.48
C THR A 732 -30.33 15.43 -23.40
N ASP A 733 -31.46 14.89 -22.92
CA ASP A 733 -32.67 14.73 -23.72
C ASP A 733 -33.23 16.07 -24.19
N GLY A 734 -33.02 17.16 -23.45
CA GLY A 734 -33.39 18.50 -23.90
C GLY A 734 -32.72 18.95 -25.21
N ILE A 735 -31.54 18.40 -25.54
CA ILE A 735 -30.91 18.58 -26.86
C ILE A 735 -31.48 17.56 -27.86
N ILE A 736 -31.39 16.27 -27.53
CA ILE A 736 -31.70 15.18 -28.47
C ILE A 736 -33.16 15.27 -28.94
N ASP A 737 -34.08 15.49 -28.02
CA ASP A 737 -35.53 15.60 -28.26
C ASP A 737 -35.99 17.03 -28.59
N SER A 738 -35.06 17.97 -28.81
CA SER A 738 -35.38 19.34 -29.24
C SER A 738 -36.20 19.39 -30.53
N LYS A 739 -36.10 18.34 -31.36
CA LYS A 739 -36.92 18.17 -32.56
C LYS A 739 -37.48 16.74 -32.59
N PRO A 740 -38.82 16.55 -32.57
CA PRO A 740 -39.40 15.22 -32.58
C PRO A 740 -38.99 14.47 -33.85
N ASN A 741 -38.40 13.28 -33.66
CA ASN A 741 -38.02 12.40 -34.76
C ASN A 741 -39.27 11.97 -35.53
N GLN A 742 -39.34 12.32 -36.81
CA GLN A 742 -40.41 11.84 -37.70
C GLN A 742 -40.08 10.39 -38.12
N ALA A 743 -41.06 9.49 -38.04
CA ALA A 743 -40.89 8.09 -38.40
C ALA A 743 -40.23 7.95 -39.79
N GLY A 744 -39.07 7.27 -39.84
CA GLY A 744 -38.30 7.02 -41.06
C GLY A 744 -37.29 8.12 -41.45
N LYS A 745 -37.10 9.17 -40.64
CA LYS A 745 -36.03 10.18 -40.85
C LYS A 745 -34.88 9.99 -39.86
N GLU A 746 -33.67 10.24 -40.36
CA GLU A 746 -32.44 10.21 -39.58
C GLU A 746 -32.44 11.28 -38.49
N ASP A 747 -31.90 10.93 -37.32
CA ASP A 747 -31.74 11.81 -36.16
C ASP A 747 -31.15 13.17 -36.58
N TRP A 748 -31.75 14.25 -36.09
CA TRP A 748 -31.32 15.60 -36.46
C TRP A 748 -29.89 15.91 -35.97
N VAL A 749 -29.48 15.35 -34.82
CA VAL A 749 -28.13 15.52 -34.28
C VAL A 749 -27.11 14.86 -35.20
N VAL A 750 -27.39 13.64 -35.66
CA VAL A 750 -26.54 12.93 -36.63
C VAL A 750 -26.40 13.74 -37.92
N ARG A 751 -27.50 14.30 -38.44
CA ARG A 751 -27.46 15.15 -39.64
C ARG A 751 -26.66 16.44 -39.43
N ALA A 752 -26.82 17.11 -38.29
CA ALA A 752 -26.07 18.31 -37.96
C ALA A 752 -24.56 18.01 -37.87
N LEU A 753 -24.19 16.93 -37.19
CA LEU A 753 -22.80 16.48 -37.05
C LEU A 753 -22.15 16.10 -38.39
N ARG A 754 -22.89 15.55 -39.34
CA ARG A 754 -22.37 15.24 -40.69
C ARG A 754 -22.16 16.46 -41.57
N GLN A 755 -22.98 17.50 -41.40
CA GLN A 755 -22.94 18.71 -42.23
C GLN A 755 -21.92 19.74 -41.73
N VAL A 756 -21.59 19.71 -40.44
CA VAL A 756 -20.75 20.72 -39.81
C VAL A 756 -19.25 20.43 -40.00
N GLU A 757 -18.52 21.39 -40.57
CA GLU A 757 -17.06 21.39 -40.69
C GLU A 757 -16.39 22.27 -39.61
N VAL A 758 -16.92 22.23 -38.40
CA VAL A 758 -16.35 22.96 -37.26
C VAL A 758 -15.15 22.19 -36.70
N VAL A 759 -14.08 22.93 -36.40
CA VAL A 759 -12.85 22.43 -35.78
C VAL A 759 -12.81 22.87 -34.32
N GLY A 760 -12.81 21.90 -33.41
CA GLY A 760 -12.64 22.12 -31.97
C GLY A 760 -13.93 21.91 -31.16
N PRO A 761 -13.79 21.55 -29.87
CA PRO A 761 -14.92 21.14 -29.03
C PRO A 761 -15.86 22.30 -28.66
N GLU A 762 -15.32 23.51 -28.47
CA GLU A 762 -16.09 24.70 -28.10
C GLU A 762 -17.11 25.10 -29.18
N ALA A 763 -16.61 25.36 -30.38
CA ALA A 763 -17.46 25.76 -31.50
C ALA A 763 -18.48 24.67 -31.87
N LEU A 764 -18.17 23.38 -31.69
CA LEU A 764 -19.13 22.29 -31.95
C LEU A 764 -20.24 22.26 -30.89
N GLY A 765 -19.89 22.43 -29.62
CA GLY A 765 -20.86 22.49 -28.52
C GLY A 765 -21.86 23.65 -28.70
N ASP A 766 -21.34 24.85 -28.97
CA ASP A 766 -22.16 26.04 -29.16
C ASP A 766 -23.05 25.96 -30.42
N TYR A 767 -22.54 25.33 -31.48
CA TYR A 767 -23.32 25.07 -32.69
C TYR A 767 -24.52 24.16 -32.40
N LEU A 768 -24.31 23.03 -31.69
CA LEU A 768 -25.37 22.09 -31.35
C LEU A 768 -26.41 22.73 -30.41
N LEU A 769 -25.94 23.46 -29.39
CA LEU A 769 -26.81 24.18 -28.46
C LEU A 769 -27.67 25.23 -29.20
N SER A 770 -27.07 26.00 -30.10
CA SER A 770 -27.77 27.02 -30.89
C SER A 770 -28.81 26.40 -31.82
N LEU A 771 -28.49 25.28 -32.47
CA LEU A 771 -29.44 24.55 -33.31
C LEU A 771 -30.60 23.97 -32.50
N ALA A 772 -30.34 23.40 -31.33
CA ALA A 772 -31.39 22.88 -30.44
C ALA A 772 -32.35 24.00 -30.01
N LYS A 773 -31.82 25.17 -29.67
CA LYS A 773 -32.63 26.36 -29.35
C LYS A 773 -33.49 26.83 -30.53
N ILE A 774 -32.94 26.80 -31.76
CA ILE A 774 -33.68 27.15 -32.97
C ILE A 774 -34.79 26.13 -33.25
N ASN A 775 -34.54 24.82 -33.01
CA ASN A 775 -35.55 23.77 -33.18
C ASN A 775 -36.76 23.93 -32.25
N GLN A 776 -36.59 24.58 -31.10
CA GLN A 776 -37.66 24.87 -30.13
C GLN A 776 -38.24 26.29 -30.28
N ASP A 777 -38.01 26.98 -31.41
CA ASP A 777 -38.47 28.36 -31.66
C ASP A 777 -38.05 29.37 -30.57
N GLY A 778 -36.95 29.08 -29.85
CA GLY A 778 -36.44 29.90 -28.75
C GLY A 778 -37.13 29.69 -27.40
N ALA A 779 -38.16 28.84 -27.30
CA ALA A 779 -38.86 28.52 -26.05
C ALA A 779 -38.35 27.19 -25.47
N LEU A 780 -37.45 27.27 -24.49
CA LEU A 780 -36.84 26.10 -23.85
C LEU A 780 -37.90 25.26 -23.11
N LYS A 781 -38.07 24.02 -23.55
CA LYS A 781 -38.98 23.06 -22.91
C LYS A 781 -38.31 22.29 -21.78
N ASP A 782 -37.00 22.15 -21.87
CA ASP A 782 -36.16 21.38 -20.95
C ASP A 782 -34.77 21.99 -20.82
N ASP A 783 -34.00 21.50 -19.87
CA ASP A 783 -32.59 21.83 -19.72
C ASP A 783 -31.76 21.21 -20.85
N MET A 784 -30.75 21.95 -21.33
CA MET A 784 -29.93 21.56 -22.45
C MET A 784 -28.47 21.56 -22.05
N THR A 785 -27.84 20.38 -22.07
CA THR A 785 -26.40 20.24 -21.83
C THR A 785 -25.76 19.42 -22.93
N VAL A 786 -24.64 19.93 -23.49
CA VAL A 786 -23.78 19.21 -24.43
C VAL A 786 -22.35 19.22 -23.91
N VAL A 787 -21.75 18.04 -23.86
CA VAL A 787 -20.33 17.85 -23.56
C VAL A 787 -19.63 17.37 -24.81
N VAL A 788 -18.60 18.08 -25.25
CA VAL A 788 -17.78 17.70 -26.40
C VAL A 788 -16.35 17.41 -25.95
N LEU A 789 -15.86 16.24 -26.31
CA LEU A 789 -14.49 15.78 -26.07
C LEU A 789 -13.80 15.63 -27.41
N GLN A 790 -12.60 16.20 -27.56
CA GLN A 790 -11.76 15.97 -28.72
C GLN A 790 -10.54 15.15 -28.29
N PHE A 791 -10.41 13.95 -28.85
CA PHE A 791 -9.29 13.07 -28.61
C PHE A 791 -8.09 13.51 -29.45
N VAL A 792 -6.94 13.75 -28.82
CA VAL A 792 -5.73 14.24 -29.49
C VAL A 792 -4.50 13.44 -29.06
N GLU A 793 -3.52 13.35 -29.94
CA GLU A 793 -2.22 12.78 -29.59
C GLU A 793 -1.43 13.79 -28.74
N ARG A 794 -0.78 13.33 -27.69
CA ARG A 794 0.00 14.17 -26.78
C ARG A 794 1.37 14.45 -27.42
N GLU A 795 1.70 15.71 -27.61
CA GLU A 795 3.05 16.09 -28.07
C GLU A 795 4.09 15.68 -27.01
N ALA A 796 5.19 15.05 -27.43
CA ALA A 796 6.25 14.64 -26.53
C ALA A 796 7.03 15.87 -26.02
N GLU A 797 6.93 16.15 -24.71
CA GLU A 797 7.70 17.20 -24.02
C GLU A 797 9.14 16.78 -23.65
#